data_AF-A0A167MF18-F1
#
_entry.id   AF-A0A167MF18-F1
#
_cell.length_a   1.000
_cell.length_b   1.000
_cell.length_c   1.000
_cell.angle_alpha   90.00
_cell.angle_beta   90.00
_cell.angle_gamma   90.00
#
_symmetry.space_group_name_H-M   'P 1'
#
loop_
_entity.id
_entity.type
_entity.pdbx_description
1 polymer ?
#
loop_
_entity_poly.entity_id
_entity_poly.type
_entity_poly.pdbx_seq_one_letter_code
_entity_poly.pdbx_strand_id
1 'polypeptide(L)'
;MQPKNPLPYADDEFASADDYLDQLLHYVSTTPVFQVLCGGVHIMDFYTTDPGLFYQVVPADWQAFLLDRTPMELLDFLLRADNLDAVVAPEESDAGRVPPPASLVQYVRDVRRFSLRRERCGTRSSSSKPPPLARHLTLGMSRKKVHEVTHFAAYVDRLATAVSSLSSSPSPASVPPTPSPPSIVTHLVDVGSGQNYLGRALASPPYGRRVVAVESKAHNIAGAQGLDVMTGVVVPSARPRRNKKLYQQLRLPPEKQTEKMRNRLARENAGAGTTAAAAADLRSRSEIAAEAYAQRMATTTTTTTTTTTATTTTTNTTTSDSTASDRIQYVEGRLANGDLSHVLAQVPPLRDDSGLGAPGAAAQPGFLTMSIHSCGNLSHHGLRALVLNPAVRAVAIVGCCYNLLTERLGPPTYKVPGLAAAGAAAAAPPPPPPRPTLQPVNGRVVREAERRDPEGFPMSARLCNYVPPGGRRGRTEDDGLSTSGSLAGIRCNITARMMACQAPGNWTEADSKRFFTRHCYRAILQRIFLDRGVIRRVRWGPGGDEGEDAGDLSADADVDAGAGTGTDGLALSTAVSPIIVGTLRKACYASLPAYVRGAVAKIVAQVAGSAEADNDNDGDPEADAECEDKANLAPAASVAESVAAKMVGLTDADLEAYAERYGGLRQRELSAVWSLMAFSAGVVEALIVADRWQYLREQPGVTACWAECVFDYALSPRNVVVVGIKG
;
A
#
# COMPACT_ATOMS: atom_id res chain seq x y z
N MET A 1 18.23 -20.76 -4.12
CA MET A 1 17.74 -19.37 -3.88
C MET A 1 17.03 -19.22 -2.56
N GLN A 2 16.34 -20.25 -2.06
CA GLN A 2 15.75 -20.19 -0.72
C GLN A 2 16.83 -19.80 0.31
N PRO A 3 16.60 -18.75 1.12
CA PRO A 3 17.51 -18.33 2.18
C PRO A 3 17.54 -19.38 3.30
N LYS A 4 18.59 -19.34 4.12
CA LYS A 4 18.73 -20.21 5.30
C LYS A 4 17.53 -20.05 6.24
N ASN A 5 17.15 -18.81 6.54
CA ASN A 5 15.99 -18.47 7.33
C ASN A 5 14.85 -18.05 6.39
N PRO A 6 13.67 -18.68 6.45
CA PRO A 6 12.58 -18.41 5.51
C PRO A 6 11.84 -17.09 5.80
N LEU A 7 12.17 -16.42 6.90
CA LEU A 7 11.74 -15.06 7.22
C LEU A 7 12.99 -14.26 7.65
N PRO A 8 13.08 -12.96 7.36
CA PRO A 8 14.24 -12.14 7.70
C PRO A 8 14.16 -11.63 9.15
N TYR A 9 14.00 -12.52 10.14
CA TYR A 9 14.15 -12.19 11.56
C TYR A 9 15.64 -12.20 11.96
N ALA A 10 15.97 -11.77 13.18
CA ALA A 10 17.34 -11.79 13.69
C ALA A 10 17.83 -13.24 14.00
N ASP A 11 18.89 -13.68 13.32
CA ASP A 11 19.40 -15.06 13.35
C ASP A 11 19.76 -15.59 14.76
N ASP A 12 20.07 -14.70 15.69
CA ASP A 12 20.52 -14.96 17.06
C ASP A 12 19.38 -14.92 18.11
N GLU A 13 18.19 -14.48 17.71
CA GLU A 13 17.08 -14.21 18.63
C GLU A 13 16.03 -15.33 18.71
N PHE A 14 16.01 -16.21 17.70
CA PHE A 14 14.97 -17.23 17.53
C PHE A 14 15.55 -18.55 17.01
N ALA A 15 15.07 -19.67 17.55
CA ALA A 15 15.55 -21.00 17.19
C ALA A 15 15.09 -21.42 15.79
N SER A 16 13.93 -20.91 15.34
CA SER A 16 13.35 -21.22 14.02
C SER A 16 12.32 -20.16 13.62
N ALA A 17 11.84 -20.22 12.37
CA ALA A 17 10.76 -19.37 11.91
C ALA A 17 9.42 -19.64 12.62
N ASP A 18 9.20 -20.87 13.08
CA ASP A 18 8.02 -21.23 13.87
C ASP A 18 8.10 -20.65 15.29
N ASP A 19 9.28 -20.70 15.91
CA ASP A 19 9.56 -20.07 17.20
C ASP A 19 9.41 -18.53 17.14
N TYR A 20 9.95 -17.92 16.08
CA TYR A 20 9.73 -16.50 15.80
C TYR A 20 8.25 -16.15 15.70
N LEU A 21 7.48 -16.93 14.93
CA LEU A 21 6.06 -16.68 14.75
C LEU A 21 5.27 -16.84 16.06
N ASP A 22 5.55 -17.87 16.85
CA ASP A 22 4.88 -18.06 18.15
C ASP A 22 5.14 -16.91 19.12
N GLN A 23 6.40 -16.48 19.24
CA GLN A 23 6.77 -15.36 20.10
C GLN A 23 6.20 -14.03 19.58
N LEU A 24 6.18 -13.82 18.26
CA LEU A 24 5.56 -12.65 17.63
C LEU A 24 4.05 -12.59 17.96
N LEU A 25 3.33 -13.69 17.75
CA LEU A 25 1.89 -13.78 18.02
C LEU A 25 1.57 -13.57 19.50
N HIS A 26 2.43 -14.10 20.38
CA HIS A 26 2.35 -13.84 21.82
C HIS A 26 2.49 -12.35 22.10
N TYR A 27 3.60 -11.74 21.69
CA TYR A 27 3.89 -10.32 21.94
C TYR A 27 2.78 -9.37 21.47
N VAL A 28 2.31 -9.51 20.22
CA VAL A 28 1.25 -8.63 19.69
C VAL A 28 -0.09 -8.80 20.42
N SER A 29 -0.27 -9.94 21.10
CA SER A 29 -1.51 -10.28 21.81
C SER A 29 -1.44 -10.04 23.32
N THR A 30 -0.25 -9.94 23.91
CA THR A 30 -0.06 -9.83 25.36
C THR A 30 0.62 -8.54 25.82
N THR A 31 1.05 -7.67 24.89
CA THR A 31 1.71 -6.39 25.23
C THR A 31 0.73 -5.21 25.08
N PRO A 32 0.14 -4.68 26.17
CA PRO A 32 -0.93 -3.66 26.07
C PRO A 32 -0.46 -2.35 25.43
N VAL A 33 0.73 -1.87 25.79
CA VAL A 33 1.28 -0.63 25.24
C VAL A 33 1.45 -0.72 23.71
N PHE A 34 1.89 -1.87 23.19
CA PHE A 34 1.95 -2.12 21.75
C PHE A 34 0.56 -2.08 21.11
N GLN A 35 -0.42 -2.76 21.70
CA GLN A 35 -1.79 -2.82 21.17
C GLN A 35 -2.46 -1.45 21.13
N VAL A 36 -2.20 -0.60 22.13
CA VAL A 36 -2.67 0.78 22.19
C VAL A 36 -1.97 1.60 21.10
N LEU A 37 -0.63 1.61 21.06
CA LEU A 37 0.13 2.40 20.07
C LEU A 37 -0.19 2.01 18.62
N CYS A 38 -0.39 0.72 18.35
CA CYS A 38 -0.67 0.24 16.99
C CYS A 38 -2.16 0.12 16.66
N GLY A 39 -3.08 0.58 17.49
CA GLY A 39 -4.51 0.44 17.21
C GLY A 39 -5.42 1.46 17.89
N GLY A 40 -5.16 1.76 19.17
CA GLY A 40 -6.02 2.60 20.02
C GLY A 40 -5.72 4.10 19.98
N VAL A 41 -4.71 4.55 19.21
CA VAL A 41 -4.32 5.97 19.12
C VAL A 41 -4.75 6.57 17.79
N HIS A 42 -5.43 7.72 17.84
CA HIS A 42 -5.75 8.50 16.66
C HIS A 42 -5.28 9.95 16.83
N ILE A 43 -4.48 10.44 15.89
CA ILE A 43 -3.76 11.71 16.01
C ILE A 43 -4.67 12.93 16.16
N MET A 44 -5.90 12.85 15.64
CA MET A 44 -6.86 13.95 15.69
C MET A 44 -7.56 14.08 17.06
N ASP A 45 -7.42 13.06 17.91
CA ASP A 45 -8.00 13.03 19.26
C ASP A 45 -7.01 13.52 20.33
N PHE A 46 -5.81 13.94 19.91
CA PHE A 46 -4.69 14.21 20.81
C PHE A 46 -4.96 15.36 21.81
N TYR A 47 -5.66 16.41 21.35
CA TYR A 47 -5.95 17.59 22.16
C TYR A 47 -7.41 17.69 22.60
N THR A 48 -8.24 16.68 22.29
CA THR A 48 -9.68 16.68 22.58
C THR A 48 -10.04 15.96 23.88
N THR A 49 -9.07 15.31 24.52
CA THR A 49 -9.18 14.59 25.80
C THR A 49 -8.41 15.30 26.93
N ASP A 50 -8.78 15.03 28.18
CA ASP A 50 -8.18 15.58 29.39
C ASP A 50 -8.10 14.48 30.47
N PRO A 51 -6.94 14.21 31.12
CA PRO A 51 -5.59 14.67 30.77
C PRO A 51 -5.24 14.13 29.37
N GLY A 52 -4.62 14.96 28.52
CA GLY A 52 -4.47 14.68 27.07
C GLY A 52 -3.92 13.30 26.72
N LEU A 53 -4.17 12.85 25.48
CA LEU A 53 -3.96 11.46 25.04
C LEU A 53 -2.59 10.87 25.42
N PHE A 54 -1.52 11.67 25.40
CA PHE A 54 -0.19 11.28 25.87
C PHE A 54 -0.20 10.59 27.24
N TYR A 55 -0.78 11.23 28.25
CA TYR A 55 -0.78 10.74 29.62
C TYR A 55 -1.63 9.48 29.81
N GLN A 56 -2.56 9.23 28.89
CA GLN A 56 -3.43 8.05 28.91
C GLN A 56 -2.79 6.84 28.24
N VAL A 57 -2.00 7.05 27.19
CA VAL A 57 -1.50 5.96 26.34
C VAL A 57 -0.04 5.61 26.61
N VAL A 58 0.72 6.55 27.20
CA VAL A 58 2.14 6.38 27.50
C VAL A 58 2.31 5.98 28.97
N PRO A 59 3.02 4.87 29.27
CA PRO A 59 3.37 4.48 30.64
C PRO A 59 4.01 5.63 31.42
N ALA A 60 3.58 5.81 32.68
CA ALA A 60 3.93 6.98 33.48
C ALA A 60 5.44 7.19 33.65
N ASP A 61 6.21 6.10 33.77
CA ASP A 61 7.65 6.13 33.90
C ASP A 61 8.36 6.61 32.62
N TRP A 62 7.74 6.48 31.43
CA TRP A 62 8.32 6.92 30.16
C TRP A 62 8.20 8.43 29.95
N GLN A 63 7.19 9.05 30.55
CA GLN A 63 6.72 10.38 30.18
C GLN A 63 7.81 11.46 30.33
N ALA A 64 8.53 11.46 31.45
CA ALA A 64 9.58 12.45 31.70
C ALA A 64 10.70 12.40 30.65
N PHE A 65 11.18 11.19 30.32
CA PHE A 65 12.20 11.00 29.29
C PHE A 65 11.71 11.46 27.91
N LEU A 66 10.49 11.09 27.55
CA LEU A 66 9.93 11.41 26.23
C LEU A 66 9.72 12.92 26.02
N LEU A 67 9.39 13.67 27.08
CA LEU A 67 9.22 15.12 27.02
C LEU A 67 10.55 15.90 27.03
N ASP A 68 11.61 15.27 27.54
CA ASP A 68 12.98 15.79 27.59
C ASP A 68 13.75 15.60 26.26
N ARG A 69 13.21 14.82 25.32
CA ARG A 69 13.84 14.57 24.01
C ARG A 69 13.16 15.34 22.88
N THR A 70 13.96 15.86 21.96
CA THR A 70 13.45 16.34 20.67
C THR A 70 13.02 15.16 19.79
N PRO A 71 12.16 15.38 18.78
CA PRO A 71 11.70 14.28 17.92
C PRO A 71 12.83 13.51 17.23
N MET A 72 13.90 14.19 16.80
CA MET A 72 15.03 13.52 16.14
C MET A 72 15.89 12.74 17.12
N GLU A 73 16.20 13.29 18.30
CA GLU A 73 16.91 12.55 19.36
C GLU A 73 16.13 11.30 19.79
N LEU A 74 14.79 11.41 19.87
CA LEU A 74 13.93 10.27 20.17
C LEU A 74 13.98 9.22 19.05
N LEU A 75 13.89 9.63 17.78
CA LEU A 75 14.01 8.70 16.65
C LEU A 75 15.39 8.03 16.59
N ASP A 76 16.45 8.75 16.92
CA ASP A 76 17.81 8.19 17.01
C ASP A 76 17.89 7.13 18.12
N PHE A 77 17.35 7.42 19.31
CA PHE A 77 17.22 6.44 20.39
C PHE A 77 16.43 5.19 19.96
N LEU A 78 15.26 5.38 19.34
CA LEU A 78 14.38 4.29 18.93
C LEU A 78 14.98 3.42 17.82
N LEU A 79 15.63 4.03 16.81
CA LEU A 79 15.98 3.35 15.56
C LEU A 79 17.47 3.19 15.30
N ARG A 80 18.31 4.12 15.75
CA ARG A 80 19.70 4.28 15.29
C ARG A 80 20.75 4.05 16.38
N ALA A 81 20.34 3.99 17.64
CA ALA A 81 21.25 3.66 18.74
C ALA A 81 21.73 2.21 18.63
N ASP A 82 22.99 2.02 18.22
CA ASP A 82 23.62 0.70 18.05
C ASP A 82 23.77 -0.04 19.39
N ASN A 83 24.02 0.70 20.47
CA ASN A 83 24.16 0.15 21.82
C ASN A 83 23.21 0.88 22.80
N LEU A 84 22.04 0.29 23.04
CA LEU A 84 21.07 0.81 24.02
C LEU A 84 21.64 0.81 25.45
N ASP A 85 22.55 -0.10 25.79
CA ASP A 85 23.19 -0.15 27.11
C ASP A 85 24.16 1.01 27.32
N ALA A 86 24.82 1.50 26.27
CA ALA A 86 25.67 2.69 26.34
C ALA A 86 24.84 3.98 26.52
N VAL A 87 23.62 4.04 25.99
CA VAL A 87 22.72 5.19 26.16
C VAL A 87 22.12 5.27 27.56
N VAL A 88 22.13 4.15 28.30
CA VAL A 88 21.70 4.09 29.72
C VAL A 88 22.83 4.59 30.66
N ALA A 89 24.08 4.59 30.21
CA ALA A 89 25.21 5.13 30.95
C ALA A 89 25.39 6.63 30.58
N PRO A 90 25.16 7.58 31.51
CA PRO A 90 25.27 9.00 31.19
C PRO A 90 26.73 9.35 30.82
N GLU A 91 26.95 9.89 29.63
CA GLU A 91 28.20 10.59 29.32
C GLU A 91 28.29 11.89 30.14
N GLU A 92 29.50 12.38 30.42
CA GLU A 92 29.73 13.64 31.16
C GLU A 92 29.02 14.86 30.51
N SER A 93 28.69 14.77 29.22
CA SER A 93 27.97 15.78 28.43
C SER A 93 26.45 15.82 28.69
N ASP A 94 25.88 14.80 29.34
CA ASP A 94 24.43 14.63 29.55
C ASP A 94 24.00 14.89 31.01
N ALA A 95 24.88 15.53 31.79
CA ALA A 95 24.66 15.89 33.19
C ALA A 95 23.48 16.87 33.36
N GLY A 96 22.27 16.33 33.45
CA GLY A 96 21.02 17.08 33.65
C GLY A 96 19.83 16.56 32.85
N ARG A 97 20.04 15.65 31.89
CA ARG A 97 18.94 15.03 31.14
C ARG A 97 18.32 13.85 31.88
N VAL A 98 17.04 13.60 31.61
CA VAL A 98 16.34 12.43 32.14
C VAL A 98 16.87 11.17 31.43
N PRO A 99 17.30 10.11 32.16
CA PRO A 99 17.73 8.85 31.53
C PRO A 99 16.54 8.02 31.05
N PRO A 100 16.72 7.14 30.04
CA PRO A 100 15.64 6.28 29.55
C PRO A 100 15.27 5.22 30.62
N PRO A 101 13.98 5.04 30.96
CA PRO A 101 13.54 4.00 31.88
C PRO A 101 13.84 2.59 31.34
N ALA A 102 14.12 1.65 32.24
CA ALA A 102 14.41 0.25 31.88
C ALA A 102 13.25 -0.41 31.10
N SER A 103 12.00 -0.09 31.46
CA SER A 103 10.80 -0.57 30.77
C SER A 103 10.70 -0.07 29.32
N LEU A 104 11.09 1.19 29.06
CA LEU A 104 11.14 1.75 27.71
C LEU A 104 12.28 1.12 26.90
N VAL A 105 13.45 0.94 27.51
CA VAL A 105 14.58 0.25 26.84
C VAL A 105 14.18 -1.18 26.47
N GLN A 106 13.48 -1.89 27.36
CA GLN A 106 12.96 -3.23 27.05
C GLN A 106 11.94 -3.19 25.91
N TYR A 107 11.02 -2.23 25.91
CA TYR A 107 10.07 -2.06 24.82
C TYR A 107 10.77 -1.82 23.46
N VAL A 108 11.82 -0.99 23.46
CA VAL A 108 12.63 -0.74 22.26
C VAL A 108 13.34 -2.01 21.79
N ARG A 109 13.90 -2.80 22.71
CA ARG A 109 14.49 -4.11 22.39
C ARG A 109 13.46 -5.05 21.78
N ASP A 110 12.29 -5.18 22.39
CA ASP A 110 11.24 -6.09 21.91
C ASP A 110 10.76 -5.69 20.51
N VAL A 111 10.47 -4.41 20.27
CA VAL A 111 10.05 -3.93 18.94
C VAL A 111 11.13 -4.18 17.89
N ARG A 112 12.41 -3.95 18.19
CA ARG A 112 13.54 -4.25 17.28
C ARG A 112 13.68 -5.76 17.04
N ARG A 113 13.56 -6.56 18.09
CA ARG A 113 13.64 -8.03 18.08
C ARG A 113 12.56 -8.66 17.20
N PHE A 114 11.32 -8.14 17.29
CA PHE A 114 10.18 -8.65 16.52
C PHE A 114 10.03 -8.05 15.12
N SER A 115 10.69 -6.92 14.83
CA SER A 115 10.70 -6.34 13.49
C SER A 115 11.56 -7.14 12.51
N LEU A 116 11.15 -7.18 11.24
CA LEU A 116 11.95 -7.79 10.19
C LEU A 116 13.23 -6.98 9.93
N ARG A 117 14.36 -7.69 9.80
CA ARG A 117 15.63 -7.15 9.30
C ARG A 117 15.41 -6.61 7.89
N ARG A 118 16.00 -5.44 7.62
CA ARG A 118 15.84 -4.72 6.35
C ARG A 118 17.05 -4.79 5.44
N GLU A 119 18.15 -5.32 5.97
CA GLU A 119 19.36 -5.59 5.20
C GLU A 119 19.12 -6.78 4.28
N ARG A 120 19.75 -6.74 3.10
CA ARG A 120 19.74 -7.91 2.21
C ARG A 120 20.43 -9.06 2.93
N CYS A 121 19.70 -10.15 3.16
CA CYS A 121 20.25 -11.35 3.78
C CYS A 121 21.46 -11.82 2.96
N GLY A 122 22.64 -11.73 3.55
CA GLY A 122 23.91 -11.93 2.87
C GLY A 122 24.20 -13.40 2.65
N THR A 123 23.82 -13.97 1.50
CA THR A 123 24.71 -14.97 0.89
C THR A 123 25.94 -14.23 0.38
N ARG A 124 27.00 -14.19 1.19
CA ARG A 124 28.34 -13.72 0.84
C ARG A 124 28.99 -14.50 -0.34
N SER A 125 28.27 -15.36 -1.06
CA SER A 125 28.82 -16.26 -2.08
C SER A 125 28.31 -16.07 -3.52
N SER A 126 27.50 -15.06 -3.86
CA SER A 126 27.38 -14.61 -5.27
C SER A 126 27.08 -13.12 -5.39
N SER A 127 28.17 -12.34 -5.33
CA SER A 127 28.24 -10.93 -5.64
C SER A 127 28.12 -10.67 -7.14
N SER A 128 27.09 -9.94 -7.56
CA SER A 128 27.18 -8.97 -8.65
C SER A 128 25.99 -8.02 -8.56
N LYS A 129 26.24 -6.70 -8.51
CA LYS A 129 25.16 -5.72 -8.71
C LYS A 129 24.41 -6.08 -10.00
N PRO A 130 23.06 -6.07 -10.00
CA PRO A 130 22.33 -6.37 -11.23
C PRO A 130 22.76 -5.40 -12.34
N PRO A 131 22.77 -5.86 -13.60
CA PRO A 131 23.12 -4.99 -14.71
C PRO A 131 22.19 -3.76 -14.73
N PRO A 132 22.72 -2.54 -14.91
CA PRO A 132 21.89 -1.35 -14.94
C PRO A 132 20.94 -1.40 -16.13
N LEU A 133 19.73 -0.88 -15.96
CA LEU A 133 18.79 -0.75 -17.07
C LEU A 133 19.34 0.20 -18.14
N ALA A 134 19.09 -0.13 -19.40
CA ALA A 134 19.43 0.76 -20.50
C ALA A 134 18.75 2.13 -20.32
N ARG A 135 19.46 3.22 -20.63
CA ARG A 135 18.99 4.60 -20.38
C ARG A 135 17.64 4.92 -21.03
N HIS A 136 17.33 4.32 -22.17
CA HIS A 136 16.04 4.51 -22.82
C HIS A 136 14.89 3.83 -22.05
N LEU A 137 15.14 2.75 -21.31
CA LEU A 137 14.12 2.06 -20.50
C LEU A 137 13.79 2.82 -19.21
N THR A 138 14.70 3.65 -18.68
CA THR A 138 14.49 4.40 -17.44
C THR A 138 13.67 5.68 -17.61
N LEU A 139 13.18 5.96 -18.82
CA LEU A 139 12.36 7.13 -19.11
C LEU A 139 11.10 7.20 -18.22
N GLY A 140 10.96 8.32 -17.50
CA GLY A 140 9.84 8.56 -16.58
C GLY A 140 9.98 7.90 -15.20
N MET A 141 11.04 7.13 -14.95
CA MET A 141 11.27 6.52 -13.64
C MET A 141 11.98 7.48 -12.67
N SER A 142 11.53 7.50 -11.41
CA SER A 142 12.29 8.11 -10.31
C SER A 142 13.51 7.26 -9.93
N ARG A 143 14.45 7.81 -9.15
CA ARG A 143 15.62 7.06 -8.62
C ARG A 143 15.20 5.79 -7.90
N LYS A 144 14.17 5.87 -7.04
CA LYS A 144 13.56 4.72 -6.36
C LYS A 144 13.01 3.69 -7.34
N LYS A 145 12.24 4.13 -8.35
CA LYS A 145 11.64 3.23 -9.33
C LYS A 145 12.70 2.51 -10.17
N VAL A 146 13.75 3.21 -10.61
CA VAL A 146 14.89 2.59 -11.31
C VAL A 146 15.53 1.51 -10.43
N HIS A 147 15.77 1.81 -9.16
CA HIS A 147 16.34 0.86 -8.21
C HIS A 147 15.48 -0.40 -8.03
N GLU A 148 14.18 -0.24 -7.78
CA GLU A 148 13.24 -1.34 -7.60
C GLU A 148 13.17 -2.22 -8.85
N VAL A 149 12.96 -1.62 -10.03
CA VAL A 149 12.82 -2.35 -11.30
C VAL A 149 14.10 -3.09 -11.65
N THR A 150 15.27 -2.47 -11.46
CA THR A 150 16.57 -3.10 -11.76
C THR A 150 16.79 -4.34 -10.89
N HIS A 151 16.56 -4.24 -9.58
CA HIS A 151 16.81 -5.33 -8.65
C HIS A 151 15.75 -6.42 -8.74
N PHE A 152 14.48 -6.06 -8.90
CA PHE A 152 13.40 -7.04 -8.99
C PHE A 152 13.43 -7.80 -10.30
N ALA A 153 13.74 -7.15 -11.44
CA ALA A 153 13.90 -7.84 -12.72
C ALA A 153 14.99 -8.93 -12.63
N ALA A 154 16.15 -8.58 -12.07
CA ALA A 154 17.23 -9.55 -11.87
C ALA A 154 16.83 -10.69 -10.91
N TYR A 155 16.05 -10.37 -9.86
CA TYR A 155 15.56 -11.35 -8.90
C TYR A 155 14.59 -12.33 -9.54
N VAL A 156 13.56 -11.84 -10.22
CA VAL A 156 12.54 -12.68 -10.88
C VAL A 156 13.15 -13.53 -12.00
N ASP A 157 14.11 -12.99 -12.75
CA ASP A 157 14.81 -13.75 -13.80
C ASP A 157 15.55 -14.98 -13.23
N ARG A 158 16.28 -14.80 -12.12
CA ARG A 158 16.90 -15.93 -11.40
C ARG A 158 15.85 -16.87 -10.84
N LEU A 159 14.75 -16.33 -10.31
CA LEU A 159 13.65 -17.12 -9.76
C LEU A 159 13.03 -18.04 -10.81
N ALA A 160 12.65 -17.48 -11.95
CA ALA A 160 12.08 -18.22 -13.07
C ALA A 160 13.02 -19.32 -13.59
N THR A 161 14.33 -19.02 -13.67
CA THR A 161 15.35 -19.99 -14.08
C THR A 161 15.45 -21.16 -13.11
N ALA A 162 15.53 -20.89 -11.80
CA ALA A 162 15.69 -21.97 -10.82
C ALA A 162 14.42 -22.81 -10.65
N VAL A 163 13.23 -22.20 -10.73
CA VAL A 163 11.96 -22.96 -10.72
C VAL A 163 11.90 -23.89 -11.92
N SER A 164 12.32 -23.41 -13.09
CA SER A 164 12.36 -24.24 -14.30
C SER A 164 13.36 -25.39 -14.20
N SER A 165 14.48 -25.21 -13.50
CA SER A 165 15.48 -26.27 -13.32
C SER A 165 15.04 -27.35 -12.32
N LEU A 166 14.23 -26.99 -11.31
CA LEU A 166 13.72 -27.95 -10.32
C LEU A 166 12.78 -28.98 -10.95
N SER A 167 12.01 -28.58 -11.96
CA SER A 167 11.05 -29.45 -12.63
C SER A 167 11.65 -30.40 -13.68
N SER A 168 12.96 -30.31 -13.95
CA SER A 168 13.66 -31.16 -14.92
C SER A 168 14.26 -32.43 -14.29
N SER A 169 14.00 -32.71 -13.01
CA SER A 169 14.49 -33.91 -12.33
C SER A 169 13.67 -35.15 -12.75
N PRO A 170 14.29 -36.29 -13.11
CA PRO A 170 13.59 -37.45 -13.66
C PRO A 170 12.64 -38.09 -12.63
N SER A 171 11.36 -38.20 -12.99
CA SER A 171 10.35 -38.92 -12.22
C SER A 171 10.59 -40.45 -12.32
N PRO A 172 10.50 -41.22 -11.22
CA PRO A 172 10.56 -42.68 -11.27
C PRO A 172 9.42 -43.23 -12.13
N ALA A 173 9.75 -44.22 -12.97
CA ALA A 173 9.03 -44.64 -14.17
C ALA A 173 7.66 -45.36 -13.96
N SER A 174 6.86 -45.03 -12.95
CA SER A 174 5.72 -45.88 -12.56
C SER A 174 4.39 -45.17 -12.22
N VAL A 175 4.08 -43.99 -12.80
CA VAL A 175 2.78 -43.33 -12.57
C VAL A 175 2.02 -43.11 -13.90
N PRO A 176 0.71 -43.41 -13.98
CA PRO A 176 -0.09 -43.23 -15.20
C PRO A 176 -0.21 -41.76 -15.63
N PRO A 177 -0.53 -41.47 -16.91
CA PRO A 177 -0.59 -40.10 -17.43
C PRO A 177 -1.88 -39.40 -17.00
N THR A 178 -1.89 -38.78 -15.82
CA THR A 178 -2.72 -37.59 -15.60
C THR A 178 -2.11 -36.41 -16.37
N PRO A 179 -2.89 -35.42 -16.85
CA PRO A 179 -2.34 -34.22 -17.48
C PRO A 179 -1.44 -33.51 -16.46
N SER A 180 -0.13 -33.71 -16.61
CA SER A 180 0.87 -33.16 -15.71
C SER A 180 0.98 -31.65 -15.94
N PRO A 181 1.00 -30.83 -14.90
CA PRO A 181 1.18 -29.39 -15.03
C PRO A 181 2.51 -29.09 -15.74
N PRO A 182 2.61 -27.95 -16.45
CA PRO A 182 3.83 -27.59 -17.16
C PRO A 182 5.00 -27.47 -16.19
N SER A 183 6.09 -28.15 -16.49
CA SER A 183 7.30 -28.20 -15.67
C SER A 183 8.06 -26.87 -15.69
N ILE A 184 7.99 -26.09 -16.77
CA ILE A 184 8.88 -24.95 -17.01
C ILE A 184 8.14 -23.61 -16.91
N VAL A 185 8.78 -22.59 -16.33
CA VAL A 185 8.26 -21.21 -16.35
C VAL A 185 8.56 -20.60 -17.72
N THR A 186 7.51 -20.34 -18.47
CA THR A 186 7.57 -19.81 -19.85
C THR A 186 7.20 -18.33 -19.93
N HIS A 187 6.31 -17.88 -19.05
CA HIS A 187 5.78 -16.53 -19.02
C HIS A 187 5.80 -15.97 -17.58
N LEU A 188 6.04 -14.67 -17.46
CA LEU A 188 5.94 -13.91 -16.22
C LEU A 188 4.64 -13.11 -16.24
N VAL A 189 3.81 -13.22 -15.21
CA VAL A 189 2.54 -12.50 -15.10
C VAL A 189 2.72 -11.35 -14.12
N ASP A 190 2.76 -10.10 -14.59
CA ASP A 190 2.88 -8.90 -13.76
C ASP A 190 1.48 -8.41 -13.37
N VAL A 191 1.05 -8.66 -12.14
CA VAL A 191 -0.27 -8.25 -11.65
C VAL A 191 -0.22 -6.85 -11.06
N GLY A 192 -1.12 -5.98 -11.52
CA GLY A 192 -1.07 -4.55 -11.17
C GLY A 192 0.08 -3.83 -11.87
N SER A 193 0.32 -4.17 -13.14
CA SER A 193 1.48 -3.71 -13.90
C SER A 193 1.56 -2.18 -14.09
N GLY A 194 0.43 -1.46 -13.99
CA GLY A 194 0.40 -0.01 -14.04
C GLY A 194 1.00 0.55 -15.33
N GLN A 195 2.14 1.23 -15.21
CA GLN A 195 2.88 1.77 -16.36
C GLN A 195 3.80 0.74 -17.03
N ASN A 196 3.84 -0.51 -16.56
CA ASN A 196 4.61 -1.64 -17.06
C ASN A 196 6.15 -1.42 -17.14
N TYR A 197 6.71 -0.75 -16.13
CA TYR A 197 8.16 -0.56 -16.04
C TYR A 197 8.93 -1.87 -15.85
N LEU A 198 8.42 -2.76 -15.00
CA LEU A 198 9.02 -4.05 -14.71
C LEU A 198 8.95 -4.97 -15.93
N GLY A 199 7.79 -5.08 -16.58
CA GLY A 199 7.63 -5.90 -17.77
C GLY A 199 8.52 -5.44 -18.93
N ARG A 200 8.66 -4.13 -19.17
CA ARG A 200 9.63 -3.62 -20.17
C ARG A 200 11.06 -4.02 -19.86
N ALA A 201 11.48 -3.93 -18.59
CA ALA A 201 12.82 -4.31 -18.19
C ALA A 201 13.06 -5.81 -18.44
N LEU A 202 12.11 -6.67 -18.05
CA LEU A 202 12.20 -8.13 -18.21
C LEU A 202 12.10 -8.60 -19.67
N ALA A 203 11.33 -7.91 -20.51
CA ALA A 203 11.21 -8.23 -21.92
C ALA A 203 12.44 -7.81 -22.76
N SER A 204 13.21 -6.85 -22.25
CA SER A 204 14.40 -6.32 -22.94
C SER A 204 15.68 -7.07 -22.55
N PRO A 205 16.77 -6.95 -23.32
CA PRO A 205 18.08 -7.45 -22.89
C PRO A 205 18.49 -6.87 -21.52
N PRO A 206 19.15 -7.65 -20.65
CA PRO A 206 19.68 -8.99 -20.92
C PRO A 206 18.69 -10.16 -20.68
N TYR A 207 17.47 -9.90 -20.19
CA TYR A 207 16.60 -10.96 -19.69
C TYR A 207 15.76 -11.64 -20.78
N GLY A 208 15.17 -10.86 -21.70
CA GLY A 208 14.41 -11.40 -22.83
C GLY A 208 13.24 -12.33 -22.45
N ARG A 209 12.56 -12.07 -21.33
CA ARG A 209 11.43 -12.86 -20.81
C ARG A 209 10.11 -12.48 -21.46
N ARG A 210 9.19 -13.43 -21.62
CA ARG A 210 7.80 -13.15 -22.03
C ARG A 210 7.01 -12.68 -20.82
N VAL A 211 6.34 -11.54 -20.93
CA VAL A 211 5.62 -10.88 -19.84
C VAL A 211 4.16 -10.65 -20.24
N VAL A 212 3.25 -11.08 -19.38
CA VAL A 212 1.82 -10.77 -19.40
C VAL A 212 1.58 -9.66 -18.39
N ALA A 213 1.39 -8.43 -18.86
CA ALA A 213 1.12 -7.25 -18.05
C ALA A 213 -0.38 -7.14 -17.80
N VAL A 214 -0.81 -7.46 -16.58
CA VAL A 214 -2.22 -7.42 -16.16
C VAL A 214 -2.51 -6.09 -15.48
N GLU A 215 -3.51 -5.37 -15.98
CA GLU A 215 -3.92 -4.08 -15.44
C GLU A 215 -5.44 -3.93 -15.54
N SER A 216 -6.06 -3.37 -14.51
CA SER A 216 -7.51 -3.23 -14.42
C SER A 216 -8.06 -1.97 -15.08
N LYS A 217 -7.21 -0.96 -15.30
CA LYS A 217 -7.58 0.34 -15.85
C LYS A 217 -7.04 0.49 -17.28
N ALA A 218 -7.93 0.47 -18.28
CA ALA A 218 -7.55 0.63 -19.69
C ALA A 218 -6.67 1.85 -20.00
N HIS A 219 -6.86 2.99 -19.30
CA HIS A 219 -6.01 4.17 -19.50
C HIS A 219 -4.56 3.97 -19.01
N ASN A 220 -4.34 3.15 -17.98
CA ASN A 220 -2.99 2.78 -17.54
C ASN A 220 -2.29 1.94 -18.59
N ILE A 221 -3.01 0.98 -19.19
CA ILE A 221 -2.52 0.15 -20.31
C ILE A 221 -2.13 1.05 -21.49
N ALA A 222 -3.01 1.96 -21.91
CA ALA A 222 -2.72 2.90 -23.00
C ALA A 222 -1.49 3.78 -22.69
N GLY A 223 -1.34 4.23 -21.44
CA GLY A 223 -0.17 4.96 -20.97
C GLY A 223 1.12 4.12 -21.06
N ALA A 224 1.06 2.85 -20.63
CA ALA A 224 2.16 1.91 -20.70
C ALA A 224 2.59 1.62 -22.16
N GLN A 225 1.63 1.36 -23.05
CA GLN A 225 1.87 1.19 -24.49
C GLN A 225 2.55 2.43 -25.10
N GLY A 226 2.14 3.62 -24.68
CA GLY A 226 2.78 4.88 -25.08
C GLY A 226 4.23 5.03 -24.60
N LEU A 227 4.61 4.38 -23.50
CA LEU A 227 5.99 4.30 -23.03
C LEU A 227 6.80 3.23 -23.78
N ASP A 228 6.18 2.13 -24.20
CA ASP A 228 6.86 1.11 -25.01
C ASP A 228 7.36 1.68 -26.35
N VAL A 229 6.55 2.55 -26.97
CA VAL A 229 6.96 3.29 -28.18
C VAL A 229 8.10 4.28 -27.89
N MET A 230 8.03 5.02 -26.78
CA MET A 230 9.07 6.00 -26.41
C MET A 230 10.42 5.35 -26.08
N THR A 231 10.37 4.20 -25.42
CA THR A 231 11.54 3.45 -24.98
C THR A 231 12.14 2.65 -26.15
N GLY A 232 11.43 2.54 -27.28
CA GLY A 232 11.88 1.77 -28.45
C GLY A 232 11.70 0.26 -28.29
N VAL A 233 11.00 -0.19 -27.23
CA VAL A 233 10.58 -1.59 -27.06
C VAL A 233 9.61 -1.97 -28.18
N VAL A 234 8.70 -1.06 -28.53
CA VAL A 234 7.84 -1.14 -29.72
C VAL A 234 8.27 -0.08 -30.71
N VAL A 235 8.52 -0.48 -31.95
CA VAL A 235 8.87 0.45 -33.03
C VAL A 235 7.67 0.56 -33.98
N PRO A 236 6.97 1.71 -34.03
CA PRO A 236 5.90 1.91 -34.99
C PRO A 236 6.43 1.85 -36.44
N SER A 237 5.60 1.35 -37.35
CA SER A 237 5.89 1.18 -38.78
C SER A 237 6.27 2.50 -39.47
N ALA A 238 5.73 3.62 -39.00
CA ALA A 238 6.17 4.97 -39.36
C ALA A 238 6.54 5.74 -38.09
N ARG A 239 7.62 6.55 -38.13
CA ARG A 239 7.94 7.54 -37.08
C ARG A 239 7.31 8.89 -37.44
N PRO A 240 6.07 9.17 -37.06
CA PRO A 240 5.47 10.44 -37.39
C PRO A 240 6.17 11.60 -36.67
N ARG A 241 6.47 12.69 -37.39
CA ARG A 241 6.99 13.93 -36.79
C ARG A 241 5.84 14.71 -36.14
N ARG A 242 5.52 14.42 -34.88
CA ARG A 242 4.41 15.08 -34.18
C ARG A 242 4.62 16.59 -34.00
N ASN A 243 3.73 17.41 -34.55
CA ASN A 243 3.68 18.85 -34.26
C ASN A 243 2.75 19.13 -33.05
N LYS A 244 3.28 18.93 -31.83
CA LYS A 244 2.54 19.06 -30.56
C LYS A 244 1.85 20.42 -30.40
N LYS A 245 2.50 21.49 -30.86
CA LYS A 245 2.01 22.87 -30.74
C LYS A 245 0.78 23.09 -31.62
N LEU A 246 0.79 22.56 -32.84
CA LEU A 246 -0.33 22.65 -33.77
C LEU A 246 -1.53 21.84 -33.29
N TYR A 247 -1.30 20.62 -32.80
CA TYR A 247 -2.38 19.78 -32.24
C TYR A 247 -3.07 20.44 -31.04
N GLN A 248 -2.31 21.04 -30.12
CA GLN A 248 -2.88 21.78 -28.99
C GLN A 248 -3.68 23.01 -29.44
N GLN A 249 -3.23 23.68 -30.50
CA GLN A 249 -3.92 24.83 -31.09
C GLN A 249 -5.23 24.45 -31.78
N LEU A 250 -5.30 23.27 -32.41
CA LEU A 250 -6.50 22.72 -33.05
C LEU A 250 -7.59 22.28 -32.04
N ARG A 251 -7.21 21.89 -30.82
CA ARG A 251 -8.16 21.47 -29.76
C ARG A 251 -8.73 22.64 -28.95
N LEU A 252 -8.23 23.86 -29.13
CA LEU A 252 -8.81 25.03 -28.49
C LEU A 252 -10.17 25.34 -29.13
N PRO A 253 -11.22 25.62 -28.35
CA PRO A 253 -12.49 26.02 -28.91
C PRO A 253 -12.35 27.35 -29.70
N PRO A 254 -13.19 27.60 -30.73
CA PRO A 254 -13.03 28.72 -31.65
C PRO A 254 -12.91 30.07 -30.95
N GLU A 255 -13.65 30.28 -29.86
CA GLU A 255 -13.61 31.49 -29.02
C GLU A 255 -12.26 31.76 -28.35
N LYS A 256 -11.41 30.73 -28.14
CA LYS A 256 -10.07 30.86 -27.55
C LYS A 256 -8.96 30.90 -28.61
N GLN A 257 -9.29 30.86 -29.90
CA GLN A 257 -8.32 30.92 -30.99
C GLN A 257 -8.13 32.37 -31.47
N THR A 258 -6.90 32.89 -31.32
CA THR A 258 -6.56 34.20 -31.90
C THR A 258 -6.72 34.19 -33.43
N GLU A 259 -7.01 35.33 -34.03
CA GLU A 259 -7.15 35.47 -35.48
C GLU A 259 -5.89 35.03 -36.24
N LYS A 260 -4.71 35.32 -35.67
CA LYS A 260 -3.42 34.85 -36.17
C LYS A 260 -3.31 33.32 -36.14
N MET A 261 -3.89 32.66 -35.15
CA MET A 261 -3.96 31.19 -35.08
C MET A 261 -4.93 30.63 -36.12
N ARG A 262 -6.14 31.20 -36.26
CA ARG A 262 -7.13 30.75 -37.25
C ARG A 262 -6.59 30.85 -38.69
N ASN A 263 -5.93 31.95 -39.03
CA ASN A 263 -5.31 32.15 -40.35
C ASN A 263 -4.13 31.18 -40.59
N ARG A 264 -3.40 30.81 -39.54
CA ARG A 264 -2.34 29.81 -39.63
C ARG A 264 -2.90 28.40 -39.83
N LEU A 265 -3.93 28.02 -39.06
CA LEU A 265 -4.61 26.73 -39.19
C LEU A 265 -5.26 26.56 -40.57
N ALA A 266 -5.88 27.62 -41.10
CA ALA A 266 -6.47 27.64 -42.43
C ALA A 266 -5.41 27.50 -43.55
N ARG A 267 -4.25 28.16 -43.43
CA ARG A 267 -3.14 28.00 -44.39
C ARG A 267 -2.54 26.60 -44.37
N GLU A 268 -2.43 25.97 -43.20
CA GLU A 268 -1.90 24.62 -43.07
C GLU A 268 -2.91 23.55 -43.55
N ASN A 269 -4.23 23.75 -43.37
CA ASN A 269 -5.27 22.87 -43.96
C ASN A 269 -5.43 23.04 -45.48
N ALA A 270 -5.20 24.23 -46.03
CA ALA A 270 -5.29 24.49 -47.48
C ALA A 270 -4.06 24.03 -48.28
N GLY A 271 -2.98 23.61 -47.60
CA GLY A 271 -1.68 23.27 -48.19
C GLY A 271 -1.40 21.77 -48.27
N ALA A 272 -2.30 20.96 -48.84
CA ALA A 272 -2.11 19.52 -49.06
C ALA A 272 -1.15 19.16 -50.23
N GLY A 273 -0.22 20.05 -50.58
CA GLY A 273 0.57 19.95 -51.83
C GLY A 273 2.09 20.03 -51.71
N THR A 274 2.68 20.19 -50.52
CA THR A 274 4.15 20.15 -50.37
C THR A 274 4.59 19.17 -49.28
N THR A 275 5.57 18.34 -49.64
CA THR A 275 5.97 17.06 -49.05
C THR A 275 6.55 17.12 -47.63
N ALA A 276 6.52 18.27 -46.95
CA ALA A 276 7.03 18.42 -45.58
C ALA A 276 5.93 18.67 -44.52
N ALA A 277 4.79 19.26 -44.88
CA ALA A 277 3.69 19.54 -43.94
C ALA A 277 2.72 18.36 -43.78
N ALA A 278 2.57 17.53 -44.83
CA ALA A 278 1.81 16.27 -44.78
C ALA A 278 2.45 15.19 -43.89
N ALA A 279 3.68 15.41 -43.38
CA ALA A 279 4.41 14.47 -42.54
C ALA A 279 4.16 14.63 -41.02
N ALA A 280 3.36 15.63 -40.62
CA ALA A 280 3.09 15.91 -39.21
C ALA A 280 1.81 15.20 -38.74
N ASP A 281 1.98 14.02 -38.12
CA ASP A 281 0.88 13.32 -37.47
C ASP A 281 0.34 14.14 -36.30
N LEU A 282 -0.95 14.43 -36.37
CA LEU A 282 -1.67 15.19 -35.38
C LEU A 282 -2.20 14.31 -34.26
N ARG A 283 -2.19 12.98 -34.41
CA ARG A 283 -2.71 12.07 -33.40
C ARG A 283 -1.97 12.21 -32.07
N SER A 284 -2.71 12.00 -31.00
CA SER A 284 -2.16 11.87 -29.66
C SER A 284 -1.19 10.70 -29.58
N ARG A 285 -0.32 10.74 -28.58
CA ARG A 285 0.62 9.65 -28.31
C ARG A 285 -0.09 8.31 -28.07
N SER A 286 -1.26 8.35 -27.44
CA SER A 286 -2.08 7.17 -27.17
C SER A 286 -2.59 6.55 -28.47
N GLU A 287 -3.02 7.37 -29.43
CA GLU A 287 -3.53 6.89 -30.72
C GLU A 287 -2.42 6.28 -31.58
N ILE A 288 -1.22 6.88 -31.59
CA ILE A 288 -0.05 6.31 -32.28
C ILE A 288 0.34 4.96 -31.66
N ALA A 289 0.35 4.88 -30.32
CA ALA A 289 0.65 3.62 -29.64
C ALA A 289 -0.43 2.56 -29.92
N ALA A 290 -1.71 2.94 -29.83
CA ALA A 290 -2.84 2.05 -30.11
C ALA A 290 -2.79 1.51 -31.54
N GLU A 291 -2.48 2.35 -32.52
CA GLU A 291 -2.30 1.90 -33.91
C GLU A 291 -1.12 0.93 -34.05
N ALA A 292 0.04 1.24 -33.46
CA ALA A 292 1.21 0.36 -33.52
C ALA A 292 0.90 -1.03 -32.95
N TYR A 293 0.13 -1.10 -31.85
CA TYR A 293 -0.34 -2.35 -31.27
C TYR A 293 -1.42 -3.04 -32.12
N ALA A 294 -2.37 -2.30 -32.69
CA ALA A 294 -3.42 -2.84 -33.57
C ALA A 294 -2.85 -3.46 -34.85
N GLN A 295 -1.89 -2.77 -35.49
CA GLN A 295 -1.16 -3.28 -36.67
C GLN A 295 -0.45 -4.60 -36.36
N ARG A 296 0.13 -4.73 -35.16
CA ARG A 296 0.81 -5.95 -34.68
C ARG A 296 -0.15 -7.11 -34.42
N MET A 297 -1.30 -6.84 -33.80
CA MET A 297 -2.33 -7.85 -33.60
C MET A 297 -2.85 -8.39 -34.94
N ALA A 298 -3.06 -7.52 -35.93
CA ALA A 298 -3.49 -7.92 -37.28
C ALA A 298 -2.47 -8.80 -38.01
N THR A 299 -1.15 -8.57 -37.82
CA THR A 299 -0.09 -9.40 -38.43
C THR A 299 -0.01 -10.79 -37.78
N THR A 300 -0.29 -10.89 -36.49
CA THR A 300 -0.27 -12.16 -35.74
C THR A 300 -1.40 -13.11 -36.19
N THR A 301 -2.60 -12.57 -36.46
CA THR A 301 -3.76 -13.35 -36.94
C THR A 301 -3.57 -13.89 -38.37
N THR A 302 -2.88 -13.14 -39.24
CA THR A 302 -2.73 -13.50 -40.67
C THR A 302 -1.76 -14.67 -40.89
N THR A 303 -0.79 -14.89 -39.99
CA THR A 303 0.22 -15.95 -40.13
C THR A 303 -0.32 -17.36 -39.78
N THR A 304 -1.51 -17.46 -39.17
CA THR A 304 -2.10 -18.73 -38.73
C THR A 304 -2.96 -19.42 -39.80
N THR A 305 -3.29 -18.72 -40.90
CA THR A 305 -4.08 -19.31 -41.99
C THR A 305 -3.15 -19.82 -43.10
N THR A 306 -2.92 -21.13 -43.11
CA THR A 306 -2.20 -21.84 -44.17
C THR A 306 -2.94 -21.66 -45.50
N THR A 307 -2.37 -20.88 -46.43
CA THR A 307 -2.73 -20.97 -47.85
C THR A 307 -1.63 -21.76 -48.56
N THR A 308 -1.95 -23.02 -48.85
CA THR A 308 -1.16 -23.88 -49.72
C THR A 308 -1.34 -23.42 -51.17
N THR A 309 -0.48 -22.52 -51.65
CA THR A 309 -0.26 -22.40 -53.09
C THR A 309 1.20 -22.09 -53.37
N ALA A 310 1.85 -23.02 -54.06
CA ALA A 310 3.23 -22.95 -54.46
C ALA A 310 3.46 -21.79 -55.43
N THR A 311 4.19 -20.76 -54.98
CA THR A 311 4.97 -19.89 -55.86
C THR A 311 6.27 -19.53 -55.15
N THR A 312 7.36 -19.97 -55.75
CA THR A 312 8.74 -19.72 -55.31
C THR A 312 9.04 -18.23 -55.27
N THR A 313 9.01 -17.64 -54.08
CA THR A 313 9.63 -16.34 -53.81
C THR A 313 10.73 -16.56 -52.78
N THR A 314 11.97 -16.49 -53.24
CA THR A 314 13.17 -16.49 -52.41
C THR A 314 13.08 -15.38 -51.38
N THR A 315 12.64 -15.71 -50.17
CA THR A 315 12.70 -14.83 -49.01
C THR A 315 13.91 -15.25 -48.21
N ASN A 316 14.93 -14.39 -48.20
CA ASN A 316 16.08 -14.54 -47.32
C ASN A 316 15.57 -14.69 -45.88
N THR A 317 15.65 -15.90 -45.37
CA THR A 317 15.32 -16.24 -43.99
C THR A 317 16.47 -15.77 -43.12
N THR A 318 16.52 -14.47 -42.85
CA THR A 318 17.28 -13.97 -41.71
C THR A 318 16.49 -14.39 -40.49
N THR A 319 17.03 -15.30 -39.69
CA THR A 319 16.59 -15.66 -38.34
C THR A 319 16.43 -14.37 -37.54
N SER A 320 15.21 -13.83 -37.52
CA SER A 320 14.91 -12.61 -36.78
C SER A 320 14.82 -12.97 -35.31
N ASP A 321 15.82 -12.57 -34.54
CA ASP A 321 15.71 -12.46 -33.08
C ASP A 321 14.36 -11.80 -32.76
N SER A 322 13.48 -12.53 -32.07
CA SER A 322 12.21 -11.96 -31.59
C SER A 322 12.51 -10.63 -30.89
N THR A 323 11.85 -9.56 -31.32
CA THR A 323 12.12 -8.23 -30.75
C THR A 323 11.58 -8.17 -29.32
N ALA A 324 12.10 -7.28 -28.46
CA ALA A 324 11.54 -7.09 -27.12
C ALA A 324 10.03 -6.76 -27.15
N SER A 325 9.56 -6.14 -28.24
CA SER A 325 8.14 -5.93 -28.57
C SER A 325 7.34 -7.22 -28.43
N ASP A 326 7.78 -8.30 -29.07
CA ASP A 326 7.04 -9.57 -29.19
C ASP A 326 6.89 -10.34 -27.87
N ARG A 327 7.56 -9.87 -26.82
CA ARG A 327 7.58 -10.49 -25.51
C ARG A 327 6.61 -9.87 -24.51
N ILE A 328 5.96 -8.74 -24.82
CA ILE A 328 4.98 -8.11 -23.91
C ILE A 328 3.57 -8.31 -24.47
N GLN A 329 2.68 -8.86 -23.62
CA GLN A 329 1.24 -8.96 -23.85
C GLN A 329 0.52 -8.17 -22.76
N TYR A 330 -0.39 -7.27 -23.14
CA TYR A 330 -1.25 -6.56 -22.19
C TYR A 330 -2.59 -7.26 -22.08
N VAL A 331 -3.06 -7.45 -20.85
CA VAL A 331 -4.39 -8.00 -20.57
C VAL A 331 -5.11 -7.06 -19.62
N GLU A 332 -6.29 -6.58 -20.03
CA GLU A 332 -7.19 -5.89 -19.13
C GLU A 332 -7.85 -6.90 -18.20
N GLY A 333 -7.57 -6.78 -16.90
CA GLY A 333 -8.03 -7.76 -15.91
C GLY A 333 -7.97 -7.23 -14.50
N ARG A 334 -9.00 -7.52 -13.71
CA ARG A 334 -9.04 -7.26 -12.26
C ARG A 334 -8.85 -8.56 -11.52
N LEU A 335 -7.80 -8.62 -10.69
CA LEU A 335 -7.58 -9.76 -9.82
C LEU A 335 -8.47 -9.62 -8.58
N ALA A 336 -9.66 -10.21 -8.63
CA ALA A 336 -10.66 -10.10 -7.56
C ALA A 336 -10.45 -11.11 -6.43
N ASN A 337 -9.94 -12.32 -6.76
CA ASN A 337 -9.77 -13.40 -5.78
C ASN A 337 -8.47 -14.20 -5.92
N GLY A 338 -7.64 -13.90 -6.92
CA GLY A 338 -6.44 -14.65 -7.27
C GLY A 338 -6.62 -15.63 -8.43
N ASP A 339 -7.84 -15.84 -8.91
CA ASP A 339 -8.08 -16.62 -10.13
C ASP A 339 -7.60 -15.83 -11.35
N LEU A 340 -6.64 -16.41 -12.08
CA LEU A 340 -6.07 -15.88 -13.30
C LEU A 340 -6.52 -16.65 -14.54
N SER A 341 -7.44 -17.61 -14.42
CA SER A 341 -7.84 -18.52 -15.52
C SER A 341 -8.18 -17.77 -16.80
N HIS A 342 -8.95 -16.67 -16.71
CA HIS A 342 -9.29 -15.84 -17.88
C HIS A 342 -8.08 -15.12 -18.51
N VAL A 343 -7.11 -14.73 -17.69
CA VAL A 343 -5.86 -14.10 -18.16
C VAL A 343 -4.97 -15.15 -18.82
N LEU A 344 -4.77 -16.30 -18.16
CA LEU A 344 -3.88 -17.36 -18.64
C LEU A 344 -4.40 -18.00 -19.94
N ALA A 345 -5.73 -18.10 -20.10
CA ALA A 345 -6.35 -18.61 -21.33
C ALA A 345 -6.10 -17.73 -22.57
N GLN A 346 -5.75 -16.45 -22.39
CA GLN A 346 -5.41 -15.54 -23.49
C GLN A 346 -3.96 -15.68 -23.96
N VAL A 347 -3.15 -16.50 -23.27
CA VAL A 347 -1.74 -16.70 -23.62
C VAL A 347 -1.65 -17.87 -24.60
N PRO A 348 -1.14 -17.65 -25.83
CA PRO A 348 -1.08 -18.71 -26.83
C PRO A 348 -0.11 -19.83 -26.38
N PRO A 349 -0.41 -21.10 -26.70
CA PRO A 349 0.52 -22.20 -26.48
C PRO A 349 1.84 -21.98 -27.21
N LEU A 350 2.96 -22.40 -26.61
CA LEU A 350 4.25 -22.31 -27.29
C LEU A 350 4.39 -23.44 -28.31
N ARG A 351 4.91 -23.09 -29.50
CA ARG A 351 5.33 -24.08 -30.51
C ARG A 351 6.63 -24.71 -30.03
N ASP A 352 6.71 -26.03 -30.11
CA ASP A 352 7.91 -26.77 -29.77
C ASP A 352 8.92 -26.67 -30.93
N ASP A 353 9.86 -25.74 -30.84
CA ASP A 353 10.95 -25.58 -31.81
C ASP A 353 12.14 -26.52 -31.50
N SER A 354 12.05 -27.36 -30.47
CA SER A 354 13.18 -28.17 -29.99
C SER A 354 13.56 -29.35 -30.89
N GLY A 355 12.75 -29.68 -31.91
CA GLY A 355 13.03 -30.77 -32.86
C GLY A 355 13.12 -32.18 -32.25
N LEU A 356 12.85 -32.31 -30.94
CA LEU A 356 12.98 -33.55 -30.17
C LEU A 356 11.61 -34.16 -29.80
N GLY A 357 10.51 -33.45 -30.07
CA GLY A 357 9.13 -33.91 -29.92
C GLY A 357 8.46 -34.25 -31.26
N ALA A 358 7.39 -35.06 -31.21
CA ALA A 358 6.55 -35.29 -32.38
C ALA A 358 6.02 -33.95 -32.94
N PRO A 359 6.05 -33.73 -34.27
CA PRO A 359 5.63 -32.46 -34.85
C PRO A 359 4.17 -32.16 -34.51
N GLY A 360 3.95 -31.14 -33.67
CA GLY A 360 2.60 -30.62 -33.35
C GLY A 360 2.15 -30.69 -31.89
N ALA A 361 2.96 -31.20 -30.95
CA ALA A 361 2.60 -31.16 -29.53
C ALA A 361 2.84 -29.76 -28.93
N ALA A 362 1.77 -28.95 -28.80
CA ALA A 362 1.85 -27.64 -28.15
C ALA A 362 2.10 -27.81 -26.64
N ALA A 363 3.22 -27.29 -26.13
CA ALA A 363 3.51 -27.32 -24.70
C ALA A 363 2.62 -26.29 -23.98
N GLN A 364 1.93 -26.74 -22.93
CA GLN A 364 1.14 -25.84 -22.09
C GLN A 364 2.06 -24.83 -21.39
N PRO A 365 1.70 -23.54 -21.35
CA PRO A 365 2.55 -22.51 -20.74
C PRO A 365 2.55 -22.65 -19.21
N GLY A 366 3.73 -22.67 -18.60
CA GLY A 366 3.90 -22.47 -17.15
C GLY A 366 4.16 -21.01 -16.81
N PHE A 367 3.63 -20.56 -15.67
CA PHE A 367 3.63 -19.15 -15.28
C PHE A 367 4.32 -18.90 -13.94
N LEU A 368 4.96 -17.74 -13.82
CA LEU A 368 5.38 -17.15 -12.55
C LEU A 368 4.65 -15.82 -12.38
N THR A 369 3.83 -15.69 -11.33
CA THR A 369 3.12 -14.43 -11.04
C THR A 369 3.99 -13.53 -10.17
N MET A 370 4.21 -12.30 -10.60
CA MET A 370 5.04 -11.33 -9.91
C MET A 370 4.28 -10.01 -9.73
N SER A 371 4.71 -9.22 -8.74
CA SER A 371 4.20 -7.86 -8.58
C SER A 371 5.13 -7.04 -7.68
N ILE A 372 5.31 -5.77 -8.05
CA ILE A 372 5.90 -4.75 -7.19
C ILE A 372 4.84 -3.71 -6.85
N HIS A 373 4.83 -3.24 -5.61
CA HIS A 373 3.79 -2.33 -5.10
C HIS A 373 2.39 -2.94 -5.12
N SER A 374 2.24 -4.20 -4.72
CA SER A 374 0.92 -4.80 -4.55
C SER A 374 0.19 -4.15 -3.37
N CYS A 375 -0.66 -3.17 -3.67
CA CYS A 375 -1.46 -2.44 -2.69
C CYS A 375 -2.60 -3.30 -2.13
N GLY A 376 -2.81 -3.28 -0.81
CA GLY A 376 -3.93 -3.95 -0.17
C GLY A 376 -4.06 -5.42 -0.54
N ASN A 377 -5.30 -5.85 -0.82
CA ASN A 377 -5.61 -7.25 -1.13
C ASN A 377 -4.99 -7.74 -2.43
N LEU A 378 -4.46 -6.87 -3.31
CA LEU A 378 -3.71 -7.33 -4.48
C LEU A 378 -2.54 -8.25 -4.07
N SER A 379 -1.92 -7.98 -2.91
CA SER A 379 -0.91 -8.86 -2.33
C SER A 379 -1.48 -10.24 -1.95
N HIS A 380 -2.69 -10.30 -1.39
CA HIS A 380 -3.36 -11.56 -1.03
C HIS A 380 -3.75 -12.35 -2.27
N HIS A 381 -4.40 -11.68 -3.22
CA HIS A 381 -4.83 -12.32 -4.46
C HIS A 381 -3.63 -12.79 -5.29
N GLY A 382 -2.52 -12.05 -5.31
CA GLY A 382 -1.28 -12.46 -5.96
C GLY A 382 -0.70 -13.76 -5.37
N LEU A 383 -0.77 -13.95 -4.06
CA LEU A 383 -0.36 -15.20 -3.41
C LEU A 383 -1.36 -16.34 -3.64
N ARG A 384 -2.66 -16.04 -3.59
CA ARG A 384 -3.74 -17.00 -3.91
C ARG A 384 -3.63 -17.50 -5.35
N ALA A 385 -3.10 -16.69 -6.26
CA ALA A 385 -2.87 -17.10 -7.64
C ALA A 385 -1.96 -18.34 -7.76
N LEU A 386 -1.03 -18.55 -6.82
CA LEU A 386 -0.25 -19.79 -6.77
C LEU A 386 -1.16 -21.00 -6.59
N VAL A 387 -2.13 -20.92 -5.69
CA VAL A 387 -2.99 -22.06 -5.30
C VAL A 387 -4.07 -22.30 -6.34
N LEU A 388 -4.78 -21.23 -6.72
CA LEU A 388 -5.98 -21.31 -7.54
C LEU A 388 -5.70 -21.68 -9.01
N ASN A 389 -4.47 -21.45 -9.50
CA ASN A 389 -4.13 -21.66 -10.89
C ASN A 389 -3.11 -22.80 -11.04
N PRO A 390 -3.50 -23.97 -11.61
CA PRO A 390 -2.60 -25.10 -11.78
C PRO A 390 -1.35 -24.78 -12.63
N ALA A 391 -1.49 -23.90 -13.63
CA ALA A 391 -0.39 -23.49 -14.51
C ALA A 391 0.59 -22.50 -13.85
N VAL A 392 0.24 -21.89 -12.71
CA VAL A 392 1.16 -21.03 -11.94
C VAL A 392 2.06 -21.91 -11.08
N ARG A 393 3.36 -21.81 -11.34
CA ARG A 393 4.42 -22.61 -10.70
C ARG A 393 5.14 -21.88 -9.58
N ALA A 394 5.16 -20.55 -9.63
CA ALA A 394 5.75 -19.74 -8.58
C ALA A 394 5.09 -18.37 -8.48
N VAL A 395 5.22 -17.73 -7.31
CA VAL A 395 4.83 -16.34 -7.08
C VAL A 395 5.96 -15.56 -6.42
N ALA A 396 6.08 -14.28 -6.73
CA ALA A 396 6.99 -13.33 -6.09
C ALA A 396 6.32 -11.97 -5.92
N ILE A 397 5.84 -11.67 -4.71
CA ILE A 397 4.94 -10.54 -4.44
C ILE A 397 5.59 -9.58 -3.44
N VAL A 398 5.70 -8.30 -3.82
CA VAL A 398 6.15 -7.22 -2.92
C VAL A 398 4.96 -6.32 -2.58
N GLY A 399 4.49 -6.39 -1.34
CA GLY A 399 3.44 -5.51 -0.81
C GLY A 399 3.96 -4.11 -0.49
N CYS A 400 3.10 -3.08 -0.57
CA CYS A 400 3.51 -1.70 -0.24
C CYS A 400 2.52 -0.89 0.63
N CYS A 401 1.22 -1.00 0.37
CA CYS A 401 0.17 -0.19 1.01
C CYS A 401 -0.80 -1.08 1.79
N TYR A 402 -0.46 -1.38 3.03
CA TYR A 402 -1.29 -2.23 3.90
C TYR A 402 -2.57 -1.56 4.38
N ASN A 403 -2.67 -0.23 4.35
CA ASN A 403 -3.89 0.53 4.65
C ASN A 403 -5.08 0.14 3.75
N LEU A 404 -4.82 -0.39 2.55
CA LEU A 404 -5.84 -0.86 1.61
C LEU A 404 -6.18 -2.35 1.75
N LEU A 405 -5.63 -3.03 2.76
CA LEU A 405 -6.06 -4.39 3.10
C LEU A 405 -7.48 -4.34 3.66
N THR A 406 -8.22 -5.43 3.52
CA THR A 406 -9.50 -5.66 4.21
C THR A 406 -9.30 -6.63 5.37
N GLU A 407 -10.33 -6.80 6.21
CA GLU A 407 -10.27 -7.65 7.40
C GLU A 407 -11.19 -8.86 7.28
N ARG A 408 -10.65 -10.03 7.62
CA ARG A 408 -11.35 -11.32 7.58
C ARG A 408 -12.08 -11.64 8.88
N LEU A 409 -11.51 -11.28 10.02
CA LEU A 409 -11.98 -11.68 11.36
C LEU A 409 -12.74 -10.59 12.12
N GLY A 410 -13.00 -9.46 11.47
CA GLY A 410 -13.74 -8.34 12.02
C GLY A 410 -14.42 -7.55 10.91
N PRO A 411 -15.29 -6.59 11.25
CA PRO A 411 -15.79 -5.66 10.25
C PRO A 411 -14.65 -5.00 9.49
N PRO A 412 -14.82 -4.76 8.18
CA PRO A 412 -13.83 -4.11 7.38
C PRO A 412 -13.76 -2.68 7.90
N THR A 413 -12.55 -2.26 8.20
CA THR A 413 -12.38 -1.01 8.93
C THR A 413 -12.62 0.24 8.06
N TYR A 414 -13.06 0.09 6.79
CA TYR A 414 -13.62 1.14 5.91
C TYR A 414 -14.46 0.54 4.76
N LYS A 415 -15.29 1.40 4.12
CA LYS A 415 -16.23 1.08 3.03
C LYS A 415 -15.54 0.31 1.89
N VAL A 416 -15.99 -0.91 1.63
CA VAL A 416 -15.61 -1.70 0.44
C VAL A 416 -16.53 -1.30 -0.72
N PRO A 417 -16.03 -0.72 -1.83
CA PRO A 417 -16.84 -0.50 -3.03
C PRO A 417 -17.34 -1.85 -3.57
N GLY A 418 -18.65 -2.01 -3.70
CA GLY A 418 -19.28 -3.26 -4.18
C GLY A 418 -19.78 -4.21 -3.09
N LEU A 419 -19.49 -3.96 -1.81
CA LEU A 419 -20.16 -4.64 -0.69
C LEU A 419 -21.40 -3.82 -0.27
N ALA A 420 -22.31 -3.60 -1.22
CA ALA A 420 -23.65 -3.09 -0.94
C ALA A 420 -24.44 -4.23 -0.28
N ALA A 421 -24.82 -4.03 0.99
CA ALA A 421 -25.91 -4.70 1.71
C ALA A 421 -26.43 -6.00 1.08
N ALA A 422 -25.66 -7.08 1.14
CA ALA A 422 -26.22 -8.42 0.98
C ALA A 422 -26.87 -8.81 2.30
N GLY A 423 -28.08 -8.32 2.57
CA GLY A 423 -28.89 -8.82 3.70
C GLY A 423 -29.94 -7.88 4.30
N ALA A 424 -29.86 -6.56 4.12
CA ALA A 424 -30.80 -5.65 4.77
C ALA A 424 -32.09 -5.49 3.94
N ALA A 425 -33.11 -6.28 4.29
CA ALA A 425 -34.48 -6.05 3.85
C ALA A 425 -34.97 -4.66 4.27
N ALA A 426 -35.79 -4.06 3.39
CA ALA A 426 -36.46 -2.77 3.48
C ALA A 426 -36.73 -2.22 4.90
N ALA A 427 -35.81 -1.41 5.42
CA ALA A 427 -36.04 -0.42 6.47
C ALA A 427 -35.09 0.76 6.22
N ALA A 428 -35.49 1.96 6.64
CA ALA A 428 -34.79 3.22 6.40
C ALA A 428 -33.26 3.12 6.58
N PRO A 429 -32.45 3.82 5.76
CA PRO A 429 -31.00 3.74 5.85
C PRO A 429 -30.55 4.13 7.26
N PRO A 430 -29.80 3.26 7.96
CA PRO A 430 -29.30 3.59 9.29
C PRO A 430 -28.32 4.78 9.19
N PRO A 431 -28.22 5.62 10.25
CA PRO A 431 -27.29 6.74 10.29
C PRO A 431 -25.84 6.25 10.09
N PRO A 432 -24.96 7.09 9.50
CA PRO A 432 -23.55 6.73 9.32
C PRO A 432 -22.90 6.44 10.68
N PRO A 433 -22.05 5.40 10.79
CA PRO A 433 -21.54 4.94 12.07
C PRO A 433 -20.55 5.94 12.69
N PRO A 434 -20.62 6.21 14.01
CA PRO A 434 -19.51 6.77 14.75
C PRO A 434 -18.40 5.70 14.92
N ARG A 435 -17.17 6.14 14.61
CA ARG A 435 -15.92 5.41 14.27
C ARG A 435 -15.57 4.06 14.97
N PRO A 436 -14.95 3.10 14.22
CA PRO A 436 -14.24 1.92 14.73
C PRO A 436 -12.80 2.15 15.29
N THR A 437 -12.28 3.39 15.32
CA THR A 437 -10.82 3.66 15.34
C THR A 437 -10.15 3.83 16.70
N LEU A 438 -10.84 3.59 17.83
CA LEU A 438 -10.22 3.58 19.17
C LEU A 438 -10.09 2.16 19.76
N GLN A 439 -10.18 1.14 18.90
CA GLN A 439 -10.01 -0.23 19.37
C GLN A 439 -8.52 -0.59 19.32
N PRO A 440 -7.93 -1.07 20.43
CA PRO A 440 -6.62 -1.68 20.40
C PRO A 440 -6.54 -2.79 19.34
N VAL A 441 -5.34 -3.14 18.89
CA VAL A 441 -5.13 -4.35 18.08
C VAL A 441 -5.82 -5.52 18.79
N ASN A 442 -6.68 -6.26 18.08
CA ASN A 442 -7.59 -7.31 18.60
C ASN A 442 -8.88 -6.87 19.35
N GLY A 443 -9.25 -5.58 19.34
CA GLY A 443 -10.54 -5.11 19.88
C GLY A 443 -11.77 -5.53 19.05
N ARG A 444 -12.98 -5.50 19.67
CA ARG A 444 -14.25 -5.97 19.08
C ARG A 444 -15.17 -4.82 18.66
N VAL A 445 -15.71 -4.84 17.44
CA VAL A 445 -16.90 -4.08 17.06
C VAL A 445 -18.13 -5.00 17.12
N VAL A 446 -19.13 -4.63 17.93
CA VAL A 446 -20.36 -5.43 18.14
C VAL A 446 -21.36 -5.28 16.98
N ARG A 447 -21.29 -4.20 16.19
CA ARG A 447 -22.38 -3.79 15.29
C ARG A 447 -22.15 -3.99 13.77
N GLU A 448 -20.94 -4.35 13.35
CA GLU A 448 -20.59 -4.46 11.90
C GLU A 448 -20.05 -5.84 11.49
N ALA A 449 -20.26 -6.88 12.32
CA ALA A 449 -19.68 -8.21 12.16
C ALA A 449 -19.96 -8.92 10.81
N GLU A 450 -20.92 -8.45 10.01
CA GLU A 450 -21.31 -9.03 8.71
C GLU A 450 -20.45 -8.57 7.52
N ARG A 451 -19.72 -7.46 7.63
CA ARG A 451 -18.97 -6.90 6.49
C ARG A 451 -17.59 -7.56 6.26
N ARG A 452 -17.38 -8.81 6.70
CA ARG A 452 -16.07 -9.48 6.62
C ARG A 452 -15.67 -9.75 5.17
N ASP A 453 -14.39 -9.63 4.86
CA ASP A 453 -13.83 -10.10 3.60
C ASP A 453 -13.16 -11.46 3.83
N PRO A 454 -13.71 -12.58 3.31
CA PRO A 454 -13.10 -13.90 3.44
C PRO A 454 -11.65 -13.98 2.94
N GLU A 455 -11.24 -13.05 2.08
CA GLU A 455 -9.89 -12.95 1.51
C GLU A 455 -9.05 -11.83 2.13
N GLY A 456 -9.57 -11.16 3.15
CA GLY A 456 -8.86 -10.16 3.93
C GLY A 456 -7.80 -10.76 4.86
N PHE A 457 -7.19 -9.90 5.67
CA PHE A 457 -6.23 -10.32 6.69
C PHE A 457 -6.96 -10.90 7.93
N PRO A 458 -6.45 -11.95 8.58
CA PRO A 458 -5.32 -12.80 8.18
C PRO A 458 -5.67 -13.83 7.10
N MET A 459 -4.69 -14.17 6.27
CA MET A 459 -4.79 -15.22 5.27
C MET A 459 -4.62 -16.62 5.88
N SER A 460 -3.67 -16.78 6.81
CA SER A 460 -3.29 -18.10 7.35
C SER A 460 -4.29 -18.63 8.38
N ALA A 461 -4.47 -19.95 8.40
CA ALA A 461 -5.25 -20.64 9.41
C ALA A 461 -4.64 -20.47 10.80
N ARG A 462 -3.30 -20.43 10.91
CA ARG A 462 -2.61 -20.21 12.20
C ARG A 462 -2.98 -18.87 12.83
N LEU A 463 -2.94 -17.76 12.09
CA LEU A 463 -3.32 -16.46 12.61
C LEU A 463 -4.83 -16.31 12.78
N CYS A 464 -5.64 -16.94 11.91
CA CYS A 464 -7.10 -16.94 12.04
C CYS A 464 -7.57 -17.62 13.33
N ASN A 465 -6.86 -18.65 13.77
CA ASN A 465 -7.25 -19.49 14.91
C ASN A 465 -6.39 -19.26 16.16
N TYR A 466 -5.48 -18.28 16.15
CA TYR A 466 -4.61 -18.00 17.29
C TYR A 466 -5.44 -17.64 18.53
N VAL A 467 -5.14 -18.28 19.66
CA VAL A 467 -5.80 -17.98 20.94
C VAL A 467 -4.74 -17.43 21.88
N PRO A 468 -4.85 -16.17 22.33
CA PRO A 468 -3.90 -15.62 23.28
C PRO A 468 -4.00 -16.31 24.64
N PRO A 469 -2.94 -16.30 25.46
CA PRO A 469 -2.99 -16.80 26.84
C PRO A 469 -4.15 -16.15 27.61
N GLY A 470 -5.05 -16.97 28.18
CA GLY A 470 -6.25 -16.49 28.87
C GLY A 470 -7.45 -16.16 27.96
N GLY A 471 -7.30 -16.25 26.64
CA GLY A 471 -8.40 -16.10 25.66
C GLY A 471 -9.33 -17.32 25.59
N ARG A 472 -10.56 -17.12 25.11
CA ARG A 472 -11.52 -18.23 24.86
C ARG A 472 -11.74 -18.40 23.35
N ARG A 473 -11.83 -19.64 22.88
CA ARG A 473 -12.27 -19.94 21.51
C ARG A 473 -13.71 -19.43 21.32
N GLY A 474 -13.98 -18.66 20.27
CA GLY A 474 -15.34 -18.24 19.94
C GLY A 474 -16.24 -19.46 19.71
N ARG A 475 -17.41 -19.50 20.36
CA ARG A 475 -18.40 -20.58 20.26
C ARG A 475 -19.24 -20.43 18.97
N THR A 476 -19.63 -21.57 18.40
CA THR A 476 -20.59 -21.70 17.30
C THR A 476 -21.99 -21.25 17.73
N GLU A 477 -22.62 -20.45 16.86
CA GLU A 477 -23.96 -19.84 16.75
C GLU A 477 -25.09 -19.98 17.81
N ASP A 478 -25.03 -20.75 18.90
CA ASP A 478 -26.26 -21.08 19.66
C ASP A 478 -26.29 -20.81 21.18
N ASP A 479 -25.34 -20.04 21.75
CA ASP A 479 -25.40 -19.69 23.19
C ASP A 479 -25.18 -18.20 23.45
N GLY A 480 -26.11 -17.63 24.21
CA GLY A 480 -26.26 -16.20 24.48
C GLY A 480 -25.05 -15.43 25.01
N LEU A 481 -25.15 -14.12 24.76
CA LEU A 481 -24.28 -12.99 25.09
C LEU A 481 -23.36 -13.16 26.33
N SER A 482 -22.05 -13.31 26.10
CA SER A 482 -21.00 -13.17 27.13
C SER A 482 -19.97 -12.14 26.67
N THR A 483 -19.77 -11.09 27.48
CA THR A 483 -19.25 -9.77 27.08
C THR A 483 -17.77 -9.51 27.43
N SER A 484 -16.95 -10.52 27.76
CA SER A 484 -15.65 -10.27 28.41
C SER A 484 -14.46 -11.19 28.01
N GLY A 485 -14.40 -11.72 26.79
CA GLY A 485 -13.27 -12.57 26.35
C GLY A 485 -12.69 -12.19 24.99
N SER A 486 -11.35 -12.17 24.87
CA SER A 486 -10.65 -12.05 23.58
C SER A 486 -11.05 -13.21 22.67
N LEU A 487 -11.66 -12.90 21.53
CA LEU A 487 -12.07 -13.86 20.51
C LEU A 487 -10.85 -14.33 19.73
N ALA A 488 -10.76 -15.63 19.46
CA ALA A 488 -9.72 -16.22 18.62
C ALA A 488 -9.46 -15.42 17.33
N GLY A 489 -8.19 -15.40 16.93
CA GLY A 489 -7.69 -14.76 15.73
C GLY A 489 -7.01 -13.41 15.96
N ILE A 490 -5.99 -13.13 15.15
CA ILE A 490 -5.30 -11.84 15.13
C ILE A 490 -6.05 -10.86 14.23
N ARG A 491 -6.17 -9.59 14.66
CA ARG A 491 -6.84 -8.53 13.91
C ARG A 491 -5.96 -7.30 13.77
N CYS A 492 -5.99 -6.65 12.61
CA CYS A 492 -5.30 -5.38 12.38
C CYS A 492 -6.28 -4.30 11.93
N ASN A 493 -6.59 -3.36 12.81
CA ASN A 493 -7.47 -2.24 12.46
C ASN A 493 -6.80 -1.28 11.45
N ILE A 494 -7.54 -0.29 10.94
CA ILE A 494 -7.00 0.67 9.96
C ILE A 494 -5.76 1.41 10.47
N THR A 495 -5.71 1.77 11.75
CA THR A 495 -4.54 2.43 12.36
C THR A 495 -3.32 1.52 12.25
N ALA A 496 -3.41 0.26 12.65
CA ALA A 496 -2.33 -0.73 12.56
C ALA A 496 -1.80 -0.83 11.12
N ARG A 497 -2.73 -0.97 10.17
CA ARG A 497 -2.42 -1.18 8.75
C ARG A 497 -1.84 0.08 8.09
N MET A 498 -2.32 1.26 8.47
CA MET A 498 -1.74 2.54 8.06
C MET A 498 -0.33 2.72 8.65
N MET A 499 -0.15 2.35 9.92
CA MET A 499 1.15 2.44 10.58
C MET A 499 2.16 1.48 9.94
N ALA A 500 1.76 0.26 9.56
CA ALA A 500 2.62 -0.68 8.83
C ALA A 500 3.16 -0.12 7.49
N CYS A 501 2.55 0.95 6.96
CA CYS A 501 3.04 1.71 5.80
C CYS A 501 4.06 2.80 6.14
N GLN A 502 4.49 2.95 7.39
CA GLN A 502 5.54 3.90 7.78
C GLN A 502 6.95 3.30 7.63
N ALA A 503 7.95 4.17 7.46
CA ALA A 503 9.35 3.80 7.29
C ALA A 503 10.26 4.82 8.03
N PRO A 504 10.19 4.86 9.37
CA PRO A 504 10.79 5.95 10.14
C PRO A 504 12.32 5.99 10.06
N GLY A 505 12.98 4.87 9.71
CA GLY A 505 14.42 4.84 9.43
C GLY A 505 14.87 5.79 8.30
N ASN A 506 13.97 6.09 7.36
CA ASN A 506 14.26 6.94 6.19
C ASN A 506 13.86 8.41 6.41
N TRP A 507 13.30 8.76 7.57
CA TRP A 507 12.89 10.14 7.81
C TRP A 507 14.08 11.05 8.03
N THR A 508 14.09 12.15 7.29
CA THR A 508 15.01 13.25 7.52
C THR A 508 14.44 14.21 8.56
N GLU A 509 15.29 15.09 9.10
CA GLU A 509 14.85 16.15 10.01
C GLU A 509 13.80 17.06 9.34
N ALA A 510 14.01 17.42 8.07
CA ALA A 510 13.10 18.27 7.32
C ALA A 510 11.73 17.60 7.11
N ASP A 511 11.72 16.32 6.72
CA ASP A 511 10.50 15.55 6.52
C ASP A 511 9.74 15.37 7.84
N SER A 512 10.47 15.05 8.91
CA SER A 512 9.93 14.90 10.26
C SER A 512 9.29 16.21 10.73
N LYS A 513 9.99 17.35 10.61
CA LYS A 513 9.46 18.66 10.98
C LYS A 513 8.17 18.98 10.23
N ARG A 514 8.16 18.81 8.90
CA ARG A 514 6.97 19.03 8.06
C ARG A 514 5.84 18.09 8.47
N PHE A 515 6.15 16.84 8.75
CA PHE A 515 5.19 15.84 9.21
C PHE A 515 4.56 16.23 10.54
N PHE A 516 5.35 16.52 11.58
CA PHE A 516 4.85 16.87 12.91
C PHE A 516 4.05 18.17 12.90
N THR A 517 4.48 19.19 12.15
CA THR A 517 3.71 20.44 12.00
C THR A 517 2.32 20.18 11.41
N ARG A 518 2.23 19.35 10.36
CA ARG A 518 0.94 18.99 9.74
C ARG A 518 -0.02 18.31 10.72
N HIS A 519 0.50 17.37 11.50
CA HIS A 519 -0.31 16.61 12.47
C HIS A 519 -0.70 17.46 13.68
N CYS A 520 0.21 18.30 14.15
CA CYS A 520 -0.07 19.27 15.20
C CYS A 520 -1.20 20.22 14.77
N TYR A 521 -1.11 20.83 13.59
CA TYR A 521 -2.17 21.72 13.10
C TYR A 521 -3.51 21.01 12.89
N ARG A 522 -3.50 19.74 12.42
CA ARG A 522 -4.72 18.92 12.31
C ARG A 522 -5.36 18.65 13.67
N ALA A 523 -4.57 18.32 14.69
CA ALA A 523 -5.05 18.08 16.05
C ALA A 523 -5.58 19.36 16.70
N ILE A 524 -4.88 20.50 16.53
CA ILE A 524 -5.34 21.80 17.04
C ILE A 524 -6.65 22.21 16.34
N LEU A 525 -6.78 21.99 15.03
CA LEU A 525 -8.03 22.26 14.31
C LEU A 525 -9.21 21.47 14.90
N GLN A 526 -9.03 20.18 15.23
CA GLN A 526 -10.09 19.42 15.90
C GLN A 526 -10.41 19.95 17.29
N ARG A 527 -9.39 20.42 18.03
CA ARG A 527 -9.63 21.05 19.32
C ARG A 527 -10.44 22.34 19.18
N ILE A 528 -10.10 23.19 18.21
CA ILE A 528 -10.89 24.41 17.91
C ILE A 528 -12.32 24.02 17.52
N PHE A 529 -12.50 22.99 16.69
CA PHE A 529 -13.85 22.49 16.36
C PHE A 529 -14.62 22.01 17.59
N LEU A 530 -13.95 21.37 18.55
CA LEU A 530 -14.58 20.95 19.79
C LEU A 530 -14.98 22.15 20.65
N ASP A 531 -14.06 23.09 20.89
CA ASP A 531 -14.30 24.29 21.70
C ASP A 531 -15.38 25.20 21.09
N ARG A 532 -15.50 25.19 19.76
CA ARG A 532 -16.54 25.92 19.02
C ARG A 532 -17.85 25.12 18.87
N GLY A 533 -17.91 23.89 19.36
CA GLY A 533 -19.07 23.00 19.27
C GLY A 533 -19.40 22.52 17.85
N VAL A 534 -18.44 22.60 16.91
CA VAL A 534 -18.55 22.01 15.56
C VAL A 534 -18.56 20.48 15.66
N ILE A 535 -17.77 19.92 16.56
CA ILE A 535 -17.74 18.49 16.90
C ILE A 535 -18.04 18.31 18.39
N ARG A 536 -18.50 17.12 18.80
CA ARG A 536 -18.82 16.77 20.20
C ARG A 536 -18.06 15.55 20.67
N ARG A 537 -17.98 15.38 22.00
CA ARG A 537 -17.45 14.16 22.64
C ARG A 537 -18.50 13.07 22.66
N VAL A 538 -18.06 11.82 22.50
CA VAL A 538 -18.89 10.61 22.48
C VAL A 538 -18.28 9.61 23.45
N ARG A 539 -19.10 9.01 24.32
CA ARG A 539 -18.69 7.97 25.28
C ARG A 539 -19.02 6.56 24.78
N TRP A 540 -18.19 5.58 25.12
CA TRP A 540 -18.25 4.19 24.68
C TRP A 540 -18.26 3.24 25.89
N GLY A 541 -19.28 2.39 26.08
CA GLY A 541 -19.29 1.44 27.20
C GLY A 541 -20.42 0.40 27.16
N PRO A 542 -20.29 -0.74 27.85
CA PRO A 542 -21.29 -1.80 27.86
C PRO A 542 -22.49 -1.39 28.74
N GLY A 543 -23.60 -1.03 28.10
CA GLY A 543 -24.88 -0.76 28.77
C GLY A 543 -25.41 0.68 28.66
N GLY A 544 -24.67 1.59 28.03
CA GLY A 544 -25.21 2.90 27.63
C GLY A 544 -25.81 2.80 26.23
N ASP A 545 -26.94 3.46 26.00
CA ASP A 545 -27.49 3.62 24.65
C ASP A 545 -26.40 4.28 23.77
N GLU A 546 -26.00 3.60 22.69
CA GLU A 546 -24.84 3.99 21.87
C GLU A 546 -25.13 5.31 21.15
N GLY A 547 -24.65 6.43 21.71
CA GLY A 547 -24.81 7.76 21.11
C GLY A 547 -25.24 8.88 22.06
N GLU A 548 -25.28 8.66 23.38
CA GLU A 548 -25.55 9.76 24.32
C GLU A 548 -24.42 10.80 24.31
N ASP A 549 -24.81 12.07 24.17
CA ASP A 549 -23.92 13.22 24.28
C ASP A 549 -23.23 13.15 25.64
N ALA A 550 -21.89 13.17 25.66
CA ALA A 550 -21.16 13.30 26.92
C ALA A 550 -21.42 14.73 27.41
N GLY A 551 -22.53 14.92 28.13
CA GLY A 551 -22.98 16.21 28.63
C GLY A 551 -21.87 16.99 29.31
N ASP A 552 -22.02 18.32 29.30
CA ASP A 552 -21.03 19.31 29.74
C ASP A 552 -20.41 18.94 31.09
N LEU A 553 -19.23 18.29 31.04
CA LEU A 553 -18.39 18.08 32.22
C LEU A 553 -17.76 19.44 32.51
N SER A 554 -18.43 20.23 33.34
CA SER A 554 -17.83 21.38 34.00
C SER A 554 -16.55 20.93 34.71
N ALA A 555 -15.54 21.79 34.67
CA ALA A 555 -14.18 21.55 35.16
C ALA A 555 -14.06 21.40 36.70
N ASP A 556 -15.18 21.22 37.43
CA ASP A 556 -15.26 21.35 38.89
C ASP A 556 -15.80 20.09 39.60
N ALA A 557 -15.53 18.89 39.08
CA ALA A 557 -15.72 17.67 39.87
C ALA A 557 -14.47 17.45 40.75
N ASP A 558 -14.54 17.98 41.96
CA ASP A 558 -13.58 17.75 43.04
C ASP A 558 -13.18 16.26 43.13
N VAL A 559 -11.87 16.04 43.10
CA VAL A 559 -11.24 14.73 43.28
C VAL A 559 -11.33 14.37 44.77
N ASP A 560 -12.33 13.60 45.16
CA ASP A 560 -12.24 12.87 46.43
C ASP A 560 -11.32 11.67 46.23
N ALA A 561 -10.12 11.78 46.81
CA ALA A 561 -9.08 10.77 46.81
C ALA A 561 -9.44 9.63 47.77
N GLY A 562 -10.32 8.72 47.32
CA GLY A 562 -10.63 7.46 47.99
C GLY A 562 -9.94 6.28 47.33
N ALA A 563 -9.01 5.65 48.04
CA ALA A 563 -8.21 4.51 47.59
C ALA A 563 -9.04 3.27 47.19
N GLY A 564 -8.67 2.63 46.07
CA GLY A 564 -8.93 1.21 45.82
C GLY A 564 -9.63 0.86 44.50
N THR A 565 -8.84 0.32 43.56
CA THR A 565 -9.24 -0.56 42.43
C THR A 565 -10.13 0.00 41.30
N GLY A 566 -9.54 0.21 40.11
CA GLY A 566 -10.25 0.00 38.83
C GLY A 566 -10.52 1.17 37.87
N THR A 567 -9.74 2.26 37.90
CA THR A 567 -9.99 3.47 37.07
C THR A 567 -9.45 3.44 35.63
N ASP A 568 -8.64 2.45 35.26
CA ASP A 568 -7.86 2.46 33.99
C ASP A 568 -8.70 2.29 32.70
N GLY A 569 -9.98 1.91 32.82
CA GLY A 569 -10.86 1.67 31.66
C GLY A 569 -11.69 2.87 31.20
N LEU A 570 -11.82 3.93 32.01
CA LEU A 570 -12.76 5.03 31.71
C LEU A 570 -12.19 6.08 30.73
N ALA A 571 -10.88 6.28 30.64
CA ALA A 571 -10.32 7.39 29.86
C ALA A 571 -10.32 7.13 28.34
N LEU A 572 -10.05 5.88 27.92
CA LEU A 572 -10.15 5.43 26.51
C LEU A 572 -11.61 5.24 26.04
N SER A 573 -12.58 5.50 26.92
CA SER A 573 -14.01 5.40 26.60
C SER A 573 -14.58 6.65 25.94
N THR A 574 -13.82 7.73 25.77
CA THR A 574 -14.32 8.99 25.20
C THR A 574 -13.55 9.43 23.95
N ALA A 575 -14.26 9.84 22.89
CA ALA A 575 -13.70 10.24 21.59
C ALA A 575 -14.40 11.48 21.03
N VAL A 576 -13.86 12.11 19.98
CA VAL A 576 -14.65 13.04 19.14
C VAL A 576 -14.99 12.41 17.78
N SER A 577 -15.92 12.99 17.02
CA SER A 577 -16.09 12.67 15.59
C SER A 577 -15.34 13.70 14.74
N PRO A 578 -14.13 13.40 14.23
CA PRO A 578 -13.28 14.38 13.57
C PRO A 578 -13.76 14.71 12.16
N ILE A 579 -13.46 15.93 11.73
CA ILE A 579 -13.69 16.37 10.35
C ILE A 579 -12.42 16.17 9.52
N ILE A 580 -12.52 15.36 8.46
CA ILE A 580 -11.41 15.05 7.55
C ILE A 580 -11.29 16.14 6.47
N VAL A 581 -10.14 16.84 6.45
CA VAL A 581 -9.86 17.94 5.51
C VAL A 581 -9.07 17.49 4.28
N GLY A 582 -8.35 16.37 4.38
CA GLY A 582 -7.36 15.93 3.38
C GLY A 582 -6.16 16.88 3.26
N THR A 583 -5.51 16.89 2.10
CA THR A 583 -4.34 17.75 1.82
C THR A 583 -4.73 19.19 1.49
N LEU A 584 -3.99 20.15 2.03
CA LEU A 584 -4.06 21.58 1.70
C LEU A 584 -2.84 22.04 0.88
N ARG A 585 -2.93 23.23 0.28
CA ARG A 585 -1.82 23.87 -0.45
C ARG A 585 -0.63 24.13 0.49
N LYS A 586 0.61 24.14 -0.04
CA LYS A 586 1.83 24.31 0.77
C LYS A 586 1.82 25.57 1.64
N ALA A 587 1.28 26.68 1.14
CA ALA A 587 1.16 27.95 1.87
C ALA A 587 0.30 27.83 3.14
N CYS A 588 -0.68 26.93 3.18
CA CYS A 588 -1.51 26.70 4.35
C CYS A 588 -0.73 26.12 5.54
N TYR A 589 0.47 25.58 5.34
CA TYR A 589 1.28 25.02 6.44
C TYR A 589 2.31 26.01 7.01
N ALA A 590 2.31 27.27 6.55
CA ALA A 590 3.25 28.28 7.03
C ALA A 590 3.01 28.67 8.50
N SER A 591 1.75 28.69 8.94
CA SER A 591 1.34 29.02 10.31
C SER A 591 -0.01 28.35 10.65
N LEU A 592 -0.35 28.26 11.93
CA LEU A 592 -1.66 27.74 12.34
C LEU A 592 -2.82 28.58 11.78
N PRO A 593 -2.79 29.94 11.78
CA PRO A 593 -3.82 30.74 11.13
C PRO A 593 -4.01 30.40 9.65
N ALA A 594 -2.93 30.33 8.87
CA ALA A 594 -2.99 29.98 7.45
C ALA A 594 -3.59 28.58 7.23
N TYR A 595 -3.30 27.64 8.14
CA TYR A 595 -3.82 26.28 8.10
C TYR A 595 -5.32 26.26 8.33
N VAL A 596 -5.79 26.87 9.43
CA VAL A 596 -7.21 26.88 9.81
C VAL A 596 -8.05 27.58 8.75
N ARG A 597 -7.61 28.73 8.23
CA ARG A 597 -8.32 29.45 7.17
C ARG A 597 -8.42 28.62 5.89
N GLY A 598 -7.31 27.98 5.48
CA GLY A 598 -7.30 27.11 4.31
C GLY A 598 -8.19 25.88 4.47
N ALA A 599 -8.21 25.28 5.67
CA ALA A 599 -9.07 24.14 5.99
C ALA A 599 -10.55 24.52 5.96
N VAL A 600 -10.94 25.60 6.66
CA VAL A 600 -12.32 26.09 6.70
C VAL A 600 -12.79 26.46 5.28
N ALA A 601 -11.99 27.19 4.52
CA ALA A 601 -12.33 27.54 3.15
C ALA A 601 -12.55 26.29 2.28
N LYS A 602 -11.71 25.26 2.41
CA LYS A 602 -11.87 24.01 1.67
C LYS A 602 -13.16 23.27 2.07
N ILE A 603 -13.44 23.14 3.36
CA ILE A 603 -14.66 22.45 3.85
C ILE A 603 -15.92 23.18 3.35
N VAL A 604 -15.94 24.51 3.43
CA VAL A 604 -17.07 25.32 2.97
C VAL A 604 -17.23 25.25 1.44
N ALA A 605 -16.11 25.30 0.69
CA ALA A 605 -16.14 25.23 -0.77
C ALA A 605 -16.55 23.86 -1.33
N GLN A 606 -16.33 22.76 -0.59
CA GLN A 606 -16.74 21.43 -1.00
C GLN A 606 -18.26 21.28 -1.20
N VAL A 607 -19.07 22.19 -0.65
CA VAL A 607 -20.53 22.26 -0.87
C VAL A 607 -20.89 23.13 -2.09
N ALA A 608 -20.04 24.10 -2.44
CA ALA A 608 -20.27 25.01 -3.57
C ALA A 608 -19.76 24.46 -4.92
N GLY A 609 -18.78 23.54 -4.91
CA GLY A 609 -18.00 23.12 -6.09
C GLY A 609 -18.30 21.72 -6.62
N SER A 610 -19.57 21.30 -6.76
CA SER A 610 -19.91 20.08 -7.54
C SER A 610 -19.82 20.28 -9.06
N ALA A 611 -19.27 21.40 -9.54
CA ALA A 611 -18.91 21.63 -10.93
C ALA A 611 -17.50 22.26 -10.99
N GLU A 612 -16.65 21.73 -11.87
CA GLU A 612 -15.29 22.19 -12.21
C GLU A 612 -14.15 21.65 -11.34
N ALA A 613 -13.35 20.78 -11.97
CA ALA A 613 -12.19 20.12 -11.40
C ALA A 613 -10.91 20.86 -11.81
N ASP A 614 -10.17 21.38 -10.83
CA ASP A 614 -8.81 21.89 -11.04
C ASP A 614 -7.80 20.72 -11.03
N ASN A 615 -7.37 20.36 -12.23
CA ASN A 615 -6.18 19.54 -12.50
C ASN A 615 -4.97 20.47 -12.56
N ASP A 616 -4.30 20.69 -11.43
CA ASP A 616 -2.91 21.19 -11.40
C ASP A 616 -2.29 20.78 -10.06
N ASN A 617 -1.71 19.57 -9.99
CA ASN A 617 -0.88 19.14 -8.86
C ASN A 617 0.56 18.93 -9.34
N ASP A 618 1.41 19.90 -9.03
CA ASP A 618 2.87 19.84 -9.19
C ASP A 618 3.50 19.08 -8.00
N GLY A 619 4.00 17.88 -8.28
CA GLY A 619 5.22 17.30 -7.70
C GLY A 619 5.39 17.22 -6.18
N ASP A 620 4.75 16.24 -5.54
CA ASP A 620 5.21 15.63 -4.28
C ASP A 620 4.83 14.12 -4.33
N PRO A 621 5.77 13.17 -4.50
CA PRO A 621 5.47 11.79 -4.91
C PRO A 621 4.96 10.86 -3.79
N GLU A 622 4.59 11.38 -2.62
CA GLU A 622 4.12 10.59 -1.47
C GLU A 622 2.72 10.98 -0.93
N ALA A 623 1.95 11.79 -1.67
CA ALA A 623 0.62 12.24 -1.24
C ALA A 623 -0.57 11.60 -1.99
N ASP A 624 -0.32 10.68 -2.92
CA ASP A 624 -1.36 10.13 -3.80
C ASP A 624 -1.92 8.79 -3.27
N ALA A 625 -2.67 8.84 -2.17
CA ALA A 625 -3.51 7.72 -1.71
C ALA A 625 -4.90 8.15 -1.20
N GLU A 626 -5.30 9.41 -1.39
CA GLU A 626 -6.59 9.93 -0.92
C GLU A 626 -7.38 10.55 -2.08
N CYS A 627 -7.92 9.74 -2.99
CA CYS A 627 -9.03 10.18 -3.83
C CYS A 627 -9.77 8.98 -4.43
N GLU A 628 -10.91 8.63 -3.83
CA GLU A 628 -12.09 8.07 -4.49
C GLU A 628 -13.20 7.98 -3.43
N ASP A 629 -14.03 9.03 -3.31
CA ASP A 629 -15.32 8.97 -2.60
C ASP A 629 -16.18 10.21 -2.96
N LYS A 630 -16.90 10.13 -4.11
CA LYS A 630 -17.85 11.15 -4.59
C LYS A 630 -19.32 10.73 -4.49
N ALA A 631 -19.68 9.84 -3.56
CA ALA A 631 -21.07 9.40 -3.41
C ALA A 631 -21.51 9.35 -1.94
N ASN A 632 -21.95 10.49 -1.41
CA ASN A 632 -22.96 10.64 -0.35
C ASN A 632 -23.14 12.14 -0.04
N LEU A 633 -24.02 12.84 -0.78
CA LEU A 633 -24.14 14.30 -0.75
C LEU A 633 -25.09 14.88 0.31
N ALA A 634 -25.70 14.09 1.18
CA ALA A 634 -26.64 14.61 2.19
C ALA A 634 -26.01 15.04 3.55
N PRO A 635 -24.97 14.38 4.11
CA PRO A 635 -24.38 14.79 5.39
C PRO A 635 -23.32 15.90 5.30
N ALA A 636 -22.80 16.22 4.11
CA ALA A 636 -21.71 17.19 3.94
C ALA A 636 -22.16 18.66 4.07
N ALA A 637 -23.40 18.97 3.67
CA ALA A 637 -23.96 20.32 3.71
C ALA A 637 -24.10 20.84 5.16
N SER A 638 -24.67 20.02 6.06
CA SER A 638 -24.84 20.37 7.48
C SER A 638 -23.51 20.61 8.21
N VAL A 639 -22.46 19.85 7.89
CA VAL A 639 -21.12 20.05 8.47
C VAL A 639 -20.50 21.35 7.99
N ALA A 640 -20.58 21.64 6.69
CA ALA A 640 -20.03 22.88 6.13
C ALA A 640 -20.76 24.13 6.66
N GLU A 641 -22.08 24.08 6.79
CA GLU A 641 -22.89 25.13 7.41
C GLU A 641 -22.51 25.34 8.88
N SER A 642 -22.38 24.26 9.66
CA SER A 642 -21.93 24.34 11.05
C SER A 642 -20.53 24.91 11.18
N VAL A 643 -19.60 24.52 10.30
CA VAL A 643 -18.24 25.08 10.25
C VAL A 643 -18.28 26.56 9.89
N ALA A 644 -19.02 26.95 8.86
CA ALA A 644 -19.14 28.36 8.46
C ALA A 644 -19.72 29.22 9.60
N ALA A 645 -20.78 28.73 10.26
CA ALA A 645 -21.46 29.44 11.33
C ALA A 645 -20.64 29.54 12.62
N LYS A 646 -19.95 28.47 13.04
CA LYS A 646 -19.26 28.42 14.34
C LYS A 646 -17.79 28.85 14.29
N MET A 647 -17.21 28.91 13.09
CA MET A 647 -15.85 29.43 12.88
C MET A 647 -15.83 30.92 12.53
N VAL A 648 -16.99 31.54 12.28
CA VAL A 648 -17.09 32.99 12.10
C VAL A 648 -16.57 33.73 13.33
N GLY A 649 -15.95 34.90 13.13
CA GLY A 649 -15.44 35.72 14.22
C GLY A 649 -14.15 35.21 14.90
N LEU A 650 -13.60 34.05 14.51
CA LEU A 650 -12.28 33.62 14.95
C LEU A 650 -11.22 34.54 14.35
N THR A 651 -10.52 35.29 15.20
CA THR A 651 -9.45 36.22 14.81
C THR A 651 -8.11 35.51 14.71
N ASP A 652 -7.12 36.16 14.11
CA ASP A 652 -5.77 35.60 14.04
C ASP A 652 -5.10 35.59 15.42
N ALA A 653 -5.41 36.55 16.30
CA ALA A 653 -4.97 36.56 17.70
C ALA A 653 -5.52 35.35 18.49
N ASP A 654 -6.79 34.98 18.27
CA ASP A 654 -7.36 33.77 18.89
C ASP A 654 -6.59 32.52 18.42
N LEU A 655 -6.29 32.43 17.13
CA LEU A 655 -5.54 31.32 16.54
C LEU A 655 -4.10 31.26 17.05
N GLU A 656 -3.46 32.40 17.25
CA GLU A 656 -2.14 32.50 17.89
C GLU A 656 -2.18 32.02 19.34
N ALA A 657 -3.22 32.35 20.10
CA ALA A 657 -3.41 31.83 21.45
C ALA A 657 -3.56 30.29 21.47
N TYR A 658 -4.26 29.70 20.49
CA TYR A 658 -4.27 28.24 20.33
C TYR A 658 -2.88 27.68 19.97
N ALA A 659 -2.14 28.36 19.10
CA ALA A 659 -0.78 27.95 18.72
C ALA A 659 0.18 27.99 19.92
N GLU A 660 0.05 28.97 20.81
CA GLU A 660 0.84 29.06 22.03
C GLU A 660 0.44 27.97 23.03
N ARG A 661 -0.87 27.82 23.31
CA ARG A 661 -1.39 26.83 24.26
C ARG A 661 -1.06 25.38 23.88
N TYR A 662 -1.13 25.05 22.59
CA TYR A 662 -0.90 23.70 22.06
C TYR A 662 0.44 23.56 21.32
N GLY A 663 1.25 24.60 21.32
CA GLY A 663 2.64 24.58 20.87
C GLY A 663 3.59 24.08 21.94
N GLY A 664 4.89 24.15 21.66
CA GLY A 664 5.94 23.82 22.63
C GLY A 664 5.80 22.40 23.19
N LEU A 665 5.54 22.29 24.49
CA LEU A 665 5.45 21.01 25.21
C LEU A 665 4.35 20.09 24.66
N ARG A 666 3.17 20.63 24.34
CA ARG A 666 2.04 19.85 23.78
C ARG A 666 2.37 19.25 22.42
N GLN A 667 3.16 19.96 21.62
CA GLN A 667 3.68 19.42 20.36
C GLN A 667 4.70 18.28 20.61
N ARG A 668 5.48 18.33 21.69
CA ARG A 668 6.39 17.23 22.08
C ARG A 668 5.62 15.98 22.48
N GLU A 669 4.54 16.12 23.26
CA GLU A 669 3.63 15.02 23.58
C GLU A 669 3.17 14.27 22.31
N LEU A 670 2.67 15.03 21.32
CA LEU A 670 2.20 14.48 20.04
C LEU A 670 3.32 13.79 19.28
N SER A 671 4.48 14.44 19.22
CA SER A 671 5.63 13.93 18.47
C SER A 671 6.16 12.64 19.09
N ALA A 672 6.19 12.54 20.43
CA ALA A 672 6.63 11.36 21.16
C ALA A 672 5.73 10.15 20.88
N VAL A 673 4.41 10.30 21.04
CA VAL A 673 3.46 9.21 20.77
C VAL A 673 3.57 8.76 19.33
N TRP A 674 3.59 9.69 18.38
CA TRP A 674 3.64 9.30 16.98
C TRP A 674 4.97 8.62 16.59
N SER A 675 6.11 9.06 17.13
CA SER A 675 7.40 8.37 16.97
C SER A 675 7.34 6.94 17.51
N LEU A 676 6.73 6.72 18.69
CA LEU A 676 6.52 5.37 19.24
C LEU A 676 5.59 4.52 18.36
N MET A 677 4.48 5.08 17.86
CA MET A 677 3.58 4.36 16.95
C MET A 677 4.31 3.95 15.66
N ALA A 678 5.09 4.85 15.06
CA ALA A 678 5.81 4.59 13.82
C ALA A 678 6.96 3.62 13.99
N PHE A 679 7.65 3.65 15.13
CA PHE A 679 8.63 2.66 15.51
C PHE A 679 8.01 1.27 15.67
N SER A 680 6.88 1.20 16.39
CA SER A 680 6.14 -0.05 16.64
C SER A 680 5.54 -0.67 15.37
N ALA A 681 5.34 0.14 14.33
CA ALA A 681 4.82 -0.31 13.04
C ALA A 681 5.63 -1.43 12.38
N GLY A 682 6.93 -1.51 12.65
CA GLY A 682 7.80 -2.57 12.11
C GLY A 682 7.31 -3.97 12.48
N VAL A 683 6.73 -4.13 13.68
CA VAL A 683 6.15 -5.39 14.17
C VAL A 683 4.83 -5.70 13.46
N VAL A 684 4.01 -4.68 13.15
CA VAL A 684 2.76 -4.89 12.39
C VAL A 684 3.06 -5.33 10.96
N GLU A 685 4.04 -4.73 10.29
CA GLU A 685 4.47 -5.21 8.97
C GLU A 685 5.02 -6.64 9.05
N ALA A 686 5.81 -6.96 10.10
CA ALA A 686 6.33 -8.30 10.32
C ALA A 686 5.21 -9.34 10.47
N LEU A 687 4.16 -9.02 11.23
CA LEU A 687 2.98 -9.84 11.40
C LEU A 687 2.26 -10.12 10.07
N ILE A 688 2.08 -9.09 9.23
CA ILE A 688 1.44 -9.22 7.92
C ILE A 688 2.30 -10.07 6.96
N VAL A 689 3.63 -9.89 6.95
CA VAL A 689 4.54 -10.70 6.13
C VAL A 689 4.57 -12.16 6.60
N ALA A 690 4.64 -12.38 7.91
CA ALA A 690 4.65 -13.71 8.50
C ALA A 690 3.33 -14.46 8.23
N ASP A 691 2.19 -13.75 8.26
CA ASP A 691 0.89 -14.31 7.85
C ASP A 691 0.89 -14.83 6.42
N ARG A 692 1.42 -14.04 5.48
CA ARG A 692 1.50 -14.41 4.06
C ARG A 692 2.40 -15.63 3.83
N TRP A 693 3.55 -15.65 4.51
CA TRP A 693 4.46 -16.79 4.48
C TRP A 693 3.81 -18.05 5.07
N GLN A 694 3.17 -17.91 6.23
CA GLN A 694 2.49 -19.01 6.91
C GLN A 694 1.30 -19.52 6.08
N TYR A 695 0.55 -18.64 5.42
CA TYR A 695 -0.51 -19.01 4.49
C TYR A 695 0.03 -19.92 3.39
N LEU A 696 1.14 -19.54 2.73
CA LEU A 696 1.75 -20.36 1.66
C LEU A 696 2.19 -21.74 2.16
N ARG A 697 2.77 -21.83 3.37
CA ARG A 697 3.16 -23.12 3.99
C ARG A 697 1.98 -24.06 4.21
N GLU A 698 0.82 -23.49 4.49
CA GLU A 698 -0.40 -24.26 4.75
C GLU A 698 -1.07 -24.76 3.46
N GLN A 699 -0.64 -24.31 2.28
CA GLN A 699 -1.30 -24.67 1.02
C GLN A 699 -0.82 -26.01 0.46
N PRO A 700 -1.74 -26.88 0.01
CA PRO A 700 -1.37 -28.12 -0.64
C PRO A 700 -0.61 -27.84 -1.95
N GLY A 701 0.49 -28.56 -2.15
CA GLY A 701 1.32 -28.46 -3.35
C GLY A 701 2.36 -27.34 -3.34
N VAL A 702 2.41 -26.47 -2.31
CA VAL A 702 3.53 -25.54 -2.13
C VAL A 702 4.71 -26.30 -1.52
N THR A 703 5.84 -26.36 -2.24
CA THR A 703 7.03 -27.13 -1.84
C THR A 703 8.11 -26.26 -1.19
N ALA A 704 8.14 -24.97 -1.50
CA ALA A 704 9.03 -24.01 -0.86
C ALA A 704 8.39 -22.63 -0.78
N CYS A 705 8.59 -21.92 0.32
CA CYS A 705 8.19 -20.52 0.46
C CYS A 705 9.03 -19.79 1.50
N TRP A 706 9.26 -18.51 1.28
CA TRP A 706 10.06 -17.64 2.15
C TRP A 706 9.72 -16.16 1.90
N ALA A 707 10.23 -15.29 2.77
CA ALA A 707 10.29 -13.86 2.55
C ALA A 707 11.74 -13.37 2.67
N GLU A 708 12.13 -12.40 1.84
CA GLU A 708 13.49 -11.83 1.87
C GLU A 708 13.54 -10.38 1.37
N CYS A 709 14.59 -9.65 1.74
CA CYS A 709 14.81 -8.27 1.28
C CYS A 709 15.44 -8.23 -0.12
N VAL A 710 14.74 -7.65 -1.10
CA VAL A 710 15.19 -7.50 -2.50
C VAL A 710 15.69 -6.09 -2.83
N PHE A 711 15.23 -5.07 -2.11
CA PHE A 711 15.63 -3.68 -2.32
C PHE A 711 16.51 -3.17 -1.18
N ASP A 712 17.41 -2.23 -1.51
CA ASP A 712 18.01 -1.35 -0.51
C ASP A 712 16.92 -0.54 0.20
N TYR A 713 16.83 -0.70 1.52
CA TYR A 713 15.82 -0.08 2.38
C TYR A 713 15.87 1.45 2.34
N ALA A 714 17.07 2.04 2.21
CA ALA A 714 17.24 3.49 2.15
C ALA A 714 16.60 4.11 0.88
N LEU A 715 16.53 3.34 -0.21
CA LEU A 715 15.91 3.79 -1.47
C LEU A 715 14.46 3.33 -1.61
N SER A 716 14.13 2.13 -1.13
CA SER A 716 12.77 1.61 -1.12
C SER A 716 12.51 0.86 0.20
N PRO A 717 11.79 1.47 1.16
CA PRO A 717 11.51 0.84 2.45
C PRO A 717 10.67 -0.43 2.37
N ARG A 718 9.83 -0.54 1.34
CA ARG A 718 8.99 -1.73 1.07
C ARG A 718 9.81 -2.75 0.31
N ASN A 719 10.81 -3.30 0.99
CA ASN A 719 11.85 -4.10 0.36
C ASN A 719 11.69 -5.61 0.49
N VAL A 720 10.63 -6.10 1.13
CA VAL A 720 10.42 -7.53 1.37
C VAL A 720 9.55 -8.15 0.27
N VAL A 721 10.07 -9.18 -0.40
CA VAL A 721 9.31 -10.04 -1.30
C VAL A 721 8.84 -11.28 -0.54
N VAL A 722 7.62 -11.74 -0.80
CA VAL A 722 7.12 -13.07 -0.37
C VAL A 722 7.10 -13.97 -1.60
N VAL A 723 7.75 -15.14 -1.49
CA VAL A 723 7.90 -16.12 -2.56
C VAL A 723 7.25 -17.44 -2.17
N GLY A 724 6.56 -18.05 -3.13
CA GLY A 724 6.06 -19.42 -3.04
C GLY A 724 6.32 -20.18 -4.33
N ILE A 725 6.71 -21.44 -4.21
CA ILE A 725 6.97 -22.36 -5.32
C ILE A 725 6.06 -23.57 -5.17
N LYS A 726 5.39 -23.95 -6.25
CA LYS A 726 4.56 -25.15 -6.35
C LYS A 726 5.40 -26.32 -6.86
N GLY A 727 5.20 -27.48 -6.23
CA GLY A 727 5.79 -28.78 -6.58
C GLY A 727 5.29 -29.33 -7.89
#